data_AF-A0ABD0P6M9-F1
#
_entry.id   AF-A0ABD0P6M9-F1
#
_cell.length_a   1.000
_cell.length_b   1.000
_cell.length_c   1.000
_cell.angle_alpha   90.00
_cell.angle_beta   90.00
_cell.angle_gamma   90.00
#
_symmetry.space_group_name_H-M   'P 1'
#
loop_
_entity.id
_entity.type
_entity.pdbx_description
1 polymer ?
#
loop_
_entity_poly.entity_id
_entity_poly.type
_entity_poly.pdbx_seq_one_letter_code
_entity_poly.pdbx_strand_id
1 'polypeptide(L)'
;EFGQQLQSRQSTLTKMTELVSKLTEGQESPEHTEIGRLSHAWLELCHQANKLQAQREEDLQRTKEYHDCISAMEALFEQVSKEWDNLASSSDHLEALRKLSVVLKEKKSTLDDLKEQKQKVMYHLNLDDKELVKEQIGHFEQRWAHLESLIERKIQDSIVTLEDMGQVEARLREAREWAEEQKPALSEAMKMSPPPELAQSFLFDHLSICSELEAKQLLLAQAMSDADRVLAHLGLNERQKLQQLISETQAEVESLSVKVAQRRKHLSKAFTERTQFLLAVNQAITWVQQNEKKAQAEEYIALLPDDLSKQVRTCRNIQSSLRAYQSELTSLWSQGRDLMKDAAEEEKSEMLNKLQELQNIFEVALQKCSQRLQELEKVLVTRKYFKADLEKICQWLKQADIVTFPEINLMNGDAELSSQLTKYQQILDQAMEYENLLLTVQRTGQEILPTLNEVDHCYLDEKLIALPQQYNNILGLAKEKQEKIQQAILARQEYASFIDVTHKALKELEEQFHSLGTQSVGLKTEEVVSLQADYKALLEELTNLGQAVSELNQKKEGFRSTGQPWRPEEMTQLVSLYNGLKRLIEQRVEHLDDTLESFEDHQAMAMQVDSELKATKEQLVKVNAETQSAEERLKNYHALAASLQGASSHLTRLMEQMDNLASHMDSAAHEASKQRVTSWQEELQSLQSAVGELIVECENRFVQSKDFETEVNRTLTWLQQIKDELGSEVVVDVKVEKVQEEIRKQQIMQEEVQSRLRIVAALSTREKQKYTSANELVPPHVDSSLQEMAKLEADVQ
;
A
#
# COMPACT_ATOMS: atom_id res chain seq x y z
N GLU A 1 -78.76 143.03 61.43
CA GLU A 1 -78.66 144.51 61.43
C GLU A 1 -79.98 145.23 61.17
N PHE A 2 -80.68 144.99 60.04
CA PHE A 2 -81.91 145.73 59.71
C PHE A 2 -83.00 145.66 60.80
N GLY A 3 -83.22 144.49 61.41
CA GLY A 3 -84.15 144.34 62.54
C GLY A 3 -83.79 145.17 63.78
N GLN A 4 -82.50 145.35 64.07
CA GLN A 4 -82.05 146.21 65.18
C GLN A 4 -82.28 147.70 64.86
N GLN A 5 -82.10 148.11 63.60
CA GLN A 5 -82.44 149.47 63.17
C GLN A 5 -83.94 149.74 63.29
N LEU A 6 -84.78 148.76 62.95
CA LEU A 6 -86.24 148.85 63.10
C LEU A 6 -86.67 149.04 64.57
N GLN A 7 -86.08 148.29 65.51
CA GLN A 7 -86.34 148.49 66.95
C GLN A 7 -85.89 149.86 67.45
N SER A 8 -84.71 150.34 67.00
CA SER A 8 -84.18 151.63 67.45
C SER A 8 -85.09 152.82 67.06
N ARG A 9 -85.65 152.82 65.85
CA ARG A 9 -86.54 153.89 65.37
C ARG A 9 -87.94 153.80 65.94
N GLN A 10 -88.37 152.63 66.42
CA GLN A 10 -89.64 152.52 67.17
C GLN A 10 -89.63 153.41 68.41
N SER A 11 -88.49 153.52 69.11
CA SER A 11 -88.34 154.45 70.24
C SER A 11 -88.51 155.93 69.85
N THR A 12 -88.22 156.27 68.59
CA THR A 12 -88.39 157.64 68.07
C THR A 12 -89.86 157.91 67.79
N LEU A 13 -90.57 156.93 67.26
CA LEU A 13 -92.01 156.98 67.00
C LEU A 13 -92.81 157.13 68.31
N THR A 14 -92.45 156.39 69.36
CA THR A 14 -93.04 156.54 70.70
C THR A 14 -92.80 157.93 71.29
N LYS A 15 -91.59 158.48 71.14
CA LYS A 15 -91.27 159.86 71.56
C LYS A 15 -92.03 160.91 70.76
N MET A 16 -92.24 160.71 69.46
CA MET A 16 -93.06 161.60 68.64
C MET A 16 -94.51 161.61 69.14
N THR A 17 -95.09 160.45 69.45
CA THR A 17 -96.43 160.38 70.04
C THR A 17 -96.51 161.16 71.37
N GLU A 18 -95.57 160.94 72.29
CA GLU A 18 -95.53 161.68 73.56
C GLU A 18 -95.37 163.20 73.41
N LEU A 19 -94.51 163.64 72.47
CA LEU A 19 -94.28 165.05 72.21
C LEU A 19 -95.53 165.73 71.64
N VAL A 20 -96.22 165.09 70.69
CA VAL A 20 -97.48 165.62 70.15
C VAL A 20 -98.56 165.64 71.23
N SER A 21 -98.67 164.62 72.09
CA SER A 21 -99.61 164.63 73.23
C SER A 21 -99.32 165.74 74.23
N LYS A 22 -98.05 166.10 74.46
CA LYS A 22 -97.68 167.23 75.33
C LYS A 22 -98.03 168.57 74.70
N LEU A 23 -97.83 168.73 73.40
CA LEU A 23 -98.10 169.98 72.69
C LEU A 23 -99.59 170.28 72.55
N THR A 24 -100.46 169.27 72.57
CA THR A 24 -101.91 169.42 72.45
C THR A 24 -102.65 169.34 73.80
N GLU A 25 -101.92 169.42 74.92
CA GLU A 25 -102.47 169.25 76.28
C GLU A 25 -103.35 168.00 76.44
N GLY A 26 -103.01 166.93 75.72
CA GLY A 26 -103.76 165.68 75.72
C GLY A 26 -105.07 165.69 74.93
N GLN A 27 -105.38 166.74 74.19
CA GLN A 27 -106.51 166.74 73.24
C GLN A 27 -106.10 166.14 71.88
N GLU A 28 -106.96 165.31 71.30
CA GLU A 28 -106.68 164.64 70.02
C GLU A 28 -106.55 165.65 68.88
N SER A 29 -105.47 165.51 68.12
CA SER A 29 -105.14 166.36 66.99
C SER A 29 -104.92 165.51 65.73
N PRO A 30 -105.09 166.07 64.52
CA PRO A 30 -104.84 165.34 63.28
C PRO A 30 -103.43 164.71 63.21
N GLU A 31 -102.45 165.29 63.90
CA GLU A 31 -101.09 164.75 64.02
C GLU A 31 -101.03 163.42 64.81
N HIS A 32 -101.90 163.21 65.80
CA HIS A 32 -102.00 161.93 66.53
C HIS A 32 -102.48 160.80 65.61
N THR A 33 -103.46 161.07 64.75
CA THR A 33 -103.98 160.10 63.79
C THR A 33 -102.92 159.68 62.77
N GLU A 34 -102.07 160.63 62.36
CA GLU A 34 -100.98 160.36 61.41
C GLU A 34 -99.82 159.59 62.04
N ILE A 35 -99.45 159.92 63.28
CA ILE A 35 -98.47 159.15 64.05
C ILE A 35 -98.98 157.73 64.33
N GLY A 36 -100.28 157.56 64.63
CA GLY A 36 -100.91 156.26 64.80
C GLY A 36 -100.87 155.40 63.53
N ARG A 37 -101.16 155.98 62.35
CA ARG A 37 -101.00 155.30 61.05
C ARG A 37 -99.55 154.90 60.80
N LEU A 38 -98.60 155.80 61.06
CA LEU A 38 -97.17 155.53 60.92
C LEU A 38 -96.73 154.38 61.86
N SER A 39 -97.22 154.36 63.10
CA SER A 39 -96.91 153.32 64.08
C SER A 39 -97.47 151.95 63.68
N HIS A 40 -98.67 151.91 63.11
CA HIS A 40 -99.25 150.65 62.63
C HIS A 40 -98.49 150.11 61.43
N ALA A 41 -98.19 150.97 60.44
CA ALA A 41 -97.36 150.60 59.29
C ALA A 41 -95.95 150.14 59.72
N TRP A 42 -95.38 150.76 60.76
CA TRP A 42 -94.09 150.36 61.32
C TRP A 42 -94.13 149.02 62.03
N LEU A 43 -95.15 148.75 62.85
CA LEU A 43 -95.34 147.45 63.50
C LEU A 43 -95.55 146.33 62.47
N GLU A 44 -96.31 146.61 61.41
CA GLU A 44 -96.49 145.69 60.29
C GLU A 44 -95.16 145.42 59.58
N LEU A 45 -94.35 146.47 59.33
CA LEU A 45 -93.01 146.33 58.78
C LEU A 45 -92.09 145.50 59.69
N CYS A 46 -92.14 145.70 61.01
CA CYS A 46 -91.40 144.90 61.99
C CYS A 46 -91.86 143.44 62.00
N HIS A 47 -93.17 143.18 61.95
CA HIS A 47 -93.71 141.82 61.89
C HIS A 47 -93.29 141.12 60.59
N GLN A 48 -93.40 141.80 59.45
CA GLN A 48 -92.95 141.31 58.15
C GLN A 48 -91.44 141.07 58.15
N ALA A 49 -90.63 141.98 58.71
CA ALA A 49 -89.18 141.82 58.81
C ALA A 49 -88.77 140.64 59.71
N ASN A 50 -89.43 140.44 60.86
CA ASN A 50 -89.16 139.30 61.74
C ASN A 50 -89.61 137.97 61.11
N LYS A 51 -90.76 137.95 60.42
CA LYS A 51 -91.23 136.79 59.68
C LYS A 51 -90.27 136.44 58.53
N LEU A 52 -89.79 137.44 57.80
CA LEU A 52 -88.74 137.29 56.78
C LEU A 52 -87.43 136.81 57.39
N GLN A 53 -87.03 137.31 58.56
CA GLN A 53 -85.81 136.88 59.24
C GLN A 53 -85.90 135.40 59.66
N ALA A 54 -86.97 134.99 60.33
CA ALA A 54 -87.19 133.59 60.71
C ALA A 54 -87.21 132.68 59.49
N GLN A 55 -87.87 133.11 58.41
CA GLN A 55 -87.89 132.37 57.14
C GLN A 55 -86.49 132.27 56.50
N ARG A 56 -85.68 133.34 56.55
CA ARG A 56 -84.29 133.32 56.05
C ARG A 56 -83.37 132.46 56.92
N GLU A 57 -83.58 132.41 58.23
CA GLU A 57 -82.83 131.53 59.14
C GLU A 57 -83.17 130.05 58.89
N GLU A 58 -84.45 129.72 58.69
CA GLU A 58 -84.86 128.37 58.27
C GLU A 58 -84.33 128.00 56.87
N ASP A 59 -84.41 128.91 55.90
CA ASP A 59 -83.88 128.67 54.55
C ASP A 59 -82.36 128.45 54.60
N LEU A 60 -81.62 129.22 55.39
CA LEU A 60 -80.18 129.02 55.62
C LEU A 60 -79.90 127.64 56.22
N GLN A 61 -80.72 127.18 57.16
CA GLN A 61 -80.57 125.85 57.76
C GLN A 61 -80.84 124.72 56.75
N ARG A 62 -81.90 124.83 55.94
CA ARG A 62 -82.17 123.88 54.85
C ARG A 62 -81.02 123.84 53.83
N THR A 63 -80.46 125.00 53.48
CA THR A 63 -79.30 125.08 52.59
C THR A 63 -78.06 124.44 53.20
N LYS A 64 -77.81 124.60 54.51
CA LYS A 64 -76.70 123.90 55.21
C LYS A 64 -76.87 122.39 55.16
N GLU A 65 -78.04 121.88 55.53
CA GLU A 65 -78.33 120.44 55.51
C GLU A 65 -78.17 119.84 54.10
N TYR A 66 -78.57 120.58 53.05
CA TYR A 66 -78.32 120.20 51.67
C TYR A 66 -76.82 120.16 51.31
N HIS A 67 -76.03 121.15 51.73
CA HIS A 67 -74.58 121.17 51.48
C HIS A 67 -73.83 120.10 52.29
N ASP A 68 -74.30 119.78 53.50
CA ASP A 68 -73.75 118.68 54.30
C ASP A 68 -73.96 117.34 53.59
N CYS A 69 -75.14 117.11 52.99
CA CYS A 69 -75.41 115.94 52.15
C CYS A 69 -74.53 115.92 50.87
N ILE A 70 -74.29 117.07 50.23
CA ILE A 70 -73.36 117.16 49.09
C ILE A 70 -71.95 116.75 49.52
N SER A 71 -71.46 117.30 50.64
CA SER A 71 -70.13 117.02 51.16
C SER A 71 -69.97 115.54 51.52
N ALA A 72 -71.02 114.92 52.10
CA ALA A 72 -71.05 113.49 52.37
C ALA A 72 -71.00 112.66 51.07
N MET A 73 -71.71 113.08 50.02
CA MET A 73 -71.71 112.42 48.72
C MET A 73 -70.34 112.48 48.03
N GLU A 74 -69.68 113.65 48.08
CA GLU A 74 -68.33 113.84 47.54
C GLU A 74 -67.29 112.99 48.29
N ALA A 75 -67.37 112.96 49.64
CA ALA A 75 -66.49 112.13 50.45
C ALA A 75 -66.67 110.63 50.16
N LEU A 76 -67.88 110.18 49.90
CA LEU A 76 -68.15 108.79 49.49
C LEU A 76 -67.57 108.47 48.12
N PHE A 77 -67.72 109.36 47.13
CA PHE A 77 -67.10 109.17 45.83
C PHE A 77 -65.58 109.16 45.89
N GLU A 78 -64.97 109.97 46.75
CA GLU A 78 -63.53 109.94 47.00
C GLU A 78 -63.11 108.61 47.64
N GLN A 79 -63.88 108.11 48.62
CA GLN A 79 -63.63 106.82 49.25
C GLN A 79 -63.72 105.67 48.24
N VAL A 80 -64.78 105.61 47.43
CA VAL A 80 -64.98 104.58 46.40
C VAL A 80 -63.87 104.66 45.34
N SER A 81 -63.43 105.86 44.96
CA SER A 81 -62.32 106.05 44.02
C SER A 81 -60.99 105.55 44.60
N LYS A 82 -60.73 105.81 45.88
CA LYS A 82 -59.54 105.30 46.57
C LYS A 82 -59.55 103.78 46.72
N GLU A 83 -60.70 103.20 47.06
CA GLU A 83 -60.86 101.75 47.11
C GLU A 83 -60.70 101.14 45.71
N TRP A 84 -61.25 101.77 44.68
CA TRP A 84 -61.08 101.41 43.27
C TRP A 84 -59.61 101.37 42.84
N ASP A 85 -58.83 102.40 43.16
CA ASP A 85 -57.41 102.46 42.82
C ASP A 85 -56.59 101.38 43.56
N ASN A 86 -56.99 101.04 44.79
CA ASN A 86 -56.35 99.99 45.57
C ASN A 86 -56.69 98.57 45.06
N LEU A 87 -57.72 98.40 44.22
CA LEU A 87 -58.07 97.09 43.64
C LEU A 87 -56.94 96.48 42.80
N ALA A 88 -56.07 97.32 42.21
CA ALA A 88 -54.91 96.89 41.44
C ALA A 88 -53.87 96.12 42.28
N SER A 89 -53.90 96.31 43.60
CA SER A 89 -52.99 95.67 44.57
C SER A 89 -53.64 94.55 45.40
N SER A 90 -54.92 94.25 45.16
CA SER A 90 -55.66 93.23 45.91
C SER A 90 -55.21 91.81 45.54
N SER A 91 -55.14 90.94 46.56
CA SER A 91 -54.87 89.51 46.43
C SER A 91 -55.98 88.76 45.70
N ASP A 92 -57.23 89.22 45.85
CA ASP A 92 -58.42 88.60 45.29
C ASP A 92 -59.24 89.69 44.59
N HIS A 93 -58.91 89.95 43.33
CA HIS A 93 -59.41 91.12 42.60
C HIS A 93 -60.94 91.11 42.44
N LEU A 94 -61.51 89.96 42.09
CA LEU A 94 -62.97 89.78 41.95
C LEU A 94 -63.70 89.97 43.28
N GLU A 95 -63.16 89.44 44.37
CA GLU A 95 -63.78 89.54 45.69
C GLU A 95 -63.71 90.97 46.22
N ALA A 96 -62.62 91.69 45.94
CA ALA A 96 -62.50 93.11 46.25
C ALA A 96 -63.47 93.98 45.42
N LEU A 97 -63.65 93.68 44.13
CA LEU A 97 -64.67 94.33 43.28
C LEU A 97 -66.10 94.08 43.80
N ARG A 98 -66.41 92.84 44.22
CA ARG A 98 -67.70 92.50 44.84
C ARG A 98 -67.92 93.27 46.14
N LYS A 99 -66.91 93.36 47.00
CA LYS A 99 -66.97 94.16 48.23
C LYS A 99 -67.22 95.63 47.92
N LEU A 100 -66.53 96.22 46.94
CA LEU A 100 -66.75 97.61 46.53
C LEU A 100 -68.18 97.84 46.01
N SER A 101 -68.73 96.89 45.25
CA SER A 101 -70.14 96.93 44.81
C SER A 101 -71.12 96.91 46.00
N VAL A 102 -70.85 96.07 47.01
CA VAL A 102 -71.65 96.01 48.24
C VAL A 102 -71.56 97.33 49.01
N VAL A 103 -70.35 97.86 49.22
CA VAL A 103 -70.13 99.15 49.91
C VAL A 103 -70.87 100.29 49.21
N LEU A 104 -70.80 100.36 47.87
CA LEU A 104 -71.55 101.36 47.11
C LEU A 104 -73.06 101.18 47.33
N LYS A 105 -73.58 99.94 47.27
CA LYS A 105 -75.01 99.65 47.49
C LYS A 105 -75.49 99.98 48.91
N GLU A 106 -74.68 99.70 49.93
CA GLU A 106 -74.99 100.04 51.34
C GLU A 106 -75.07 101.55 51.57
N LYS A 107 -74.23 102.33 50.86
CA LYS A 107 -74.21 103.78 50.94
C LYS A 107 -75.28 104.47 50.09
N LYS A 108 -76.16 103.73 49.41
CA LYS A 108 -77.24 104.28 48.58
C LYS A 108 -78.15 105.26 49.34
N SER A 109 -78.32 105.04 50.65
CA SER A 109 -79.12 105.95 51.49
C SER A 109 -78.63 107.39 51.45
N THR A 110 -77.33 107.67 51.28
CA THR A 110 -76.82 109.06 51.23
C THR A 110 -77.22 109.79 49.97
N LEU A 111 -77.34 109.08 48.84
CA LEU A 111 -77.91 109.66 47.61
C LEU A 111 -79.40 109.94 47.77
N ASP A 112 -80.12 109.06 48.47
CA ASP A 112 -81.54 109.22 48.74
C ASP A 112 -81.80 110.36 49.75
N ASP A 113 -80.95 110.52 50.78
CA ASP A 113 -80.96 111.65 51.71
C ASP A 113 -80.74 112.98 50.97
N LEU A 114 -79.78 113.03 50.04
CA LEU A 114 -79.51 114.21 49.21
C LEU A 114 -80.71 114.56 48.31
N LYS A 115 -81.40 113.56 47.75
CA LYS A 115 -82.66 113.77 47.00
C LYS A 115 -83.78 114.29 47.88
N GLU A 116 -83.89 113.83 49.11
CA GLU A 116 -84.90 114.31 50.06
C GLU A 116 -84.63 115.78 50.42
N GLN A 117 -83.37 116.12 50.74
CA GLN A 117 -82.98 117.50 51.07
C GLN A 117 -83.14 118.45 49.88
N LYS A 118 -82.89 117.99 48.65
CA LYS A 118 -83.23 118.73 47.42
C LYS A 118 -84.70 119.14 47.41
N GLN A 119 -85.63 118.22 47.71
CA GLN A 119 -87.06 118.54 47.70
C GLN A 119 -87.40 119.62 48.73
N LYS A 120 -86.77 119.57 49.92
CA LYS A 120 -86.95 120.56 50.99
C LYS A 120 -86.45 121.94 50.57
N VAL A 121 -85.29 122.04 49.90
CA VAL A 121 -84.74 123.32 49.43
C VAL A 121 -85.46 123.86 48.19
N MET A 122 -85.94 123.00 47.30
CA MET A 122 -86.55 123.37 46.02
C MET A 122 -87.73 124.37 46.11
N TYR A 123 -88.52 124.34 47.18
CA TYR A 123 -89.67 125.25 47.32
C TYR A 123 -89.26 126.68 47.68
N HIS A 124 -88.02 126.90 48.12
CA HIS A 124 -87.55 128.16 48.73
C HIS A 124 -86.51 128.91 47.88
N LEU A 125 -86.11 128.34 46.75
CA LEU A 125 -85.12 128.92 45.83
C LEU A 125 -85.73 129.81 44.73
N ASN A 126 -84.91 130.68 44.12
CA ASN A 126 -85.26 131.37 42.88
C ASN A 126 -85.18 130.40 41.68
N LEU A 127 -85.61 130.83 40.49
CA LEU A 127 -85.67 129.95 39.31
C LEU A 127 -84.28 129.45 38.88
N ASP A 128 -83.26 130.30 38.90
CA ASP A 128 -81.90 129.96 38.47
C ASP A 128 -81.25 128.93 39.42
N ASP A 129 -81.40 129.13 40.73
CA ASP A 129 -80.90 128.22 41.76
C ASP A 129 -81.63 126.88 41.75
N LYS A 130 -82.93 126.85 41.38
CA LYS A 130 -83.68 125.58 41.22
C LYS A 130 -83.13 124.74 40.08
N GLU A 131 -82.78 125.36 38.95
CA GLU A 131 -82.17 124.63 37.84
C GLU A 131 -80.75 124.17 38.21
N LEU A 132 -79.94 125.00 38.89
CA LEU A 132 -78.61 124.61 39.38
C LEU A 132 -78.66 123.39 40.32
N VAL A 133 -79.57 123.39 41.30
CA VAL A 133 -79.75 122.26 42.24
C VAL A 133 -80.26 120.99 41.53
N LYS A 134 -81.09 121.14 40.49
CA LYS A 134 -81.52 120.00 39.66
C LYS A 134 -80.35 119.42 38.86
N GLU A 135 -79.54 120.26 38.23
CA GLU A 135 -78.34 119.85 37.49
C GLU A 135 -77.32 119.18 38.42
N GLN A 136 -77.07 119.76 39.59
CA GLN A 136 -76.13 119.23 40.57
C GLN A 136 -76.55 117.83 41.06
N ILE A 137 -77.82 117.64 41.42
CA ILE A 137 -78.36 116.32 41.80
C ILE A 137 -78.27 115.35 40.62
N GLY A 138 -78.65 115.79 39.42
CA GLY A 138 -78.60 114.98 38.20
C GLY A 138 -77.18 114.50 37.90
N HIS A 139 -76.17 115.35 38.14
CA HIS A 139 -74.77 114.97 38.04
C HIS A 139 -74.36 113.91 39.08
N PHE A 140 -74.78 114.04 40.34
CA PHE A 140 -74.54 113.02 41.37
C PHE A 140 -75.22 111.68 41.06
N GLU A 141 -76.46 111.70 40.56
CA GLU A 141 -77.20 110.50 40.13
C GLU A 141 -76.53 109.82 38.92
N GLN A 142 -76.13 110.61 37.91
CA GLN A 142 -75.41 110.11 36.74
C GLN A 142 -74.07 109.51 37.13
N ARG A 143 -73.30 110.19 37.99
CA ARG A 143 -72.01 109.71 38.49
C ARG A 143 -72.16 108.41 39.30
N TRP A 144 -73.21 108.30 40.12
CA TRP A 144 -73.53 107.07 40.85
C TRP A 144 -73.85 105.91 39.91
N ALA A 145 -74.80 106.10 38.98
CA ALA A 145 -75.19 105.08 38.02
C ALA A 145 -74.01 104.65 37.13
N HIS A 146 -73.14 105.60 36.77
CA HIS A 146 -71.92 105.32 36.03
C HIS A 146 -70.96 104.45 36.84
N LEU A 147 -70.69 104.77 38.11
CA LEU A 147 -69.84 103.98 39.00
C LEU A 147 -70.42 102.58 39.24
N GLU A 148 -71.72 102.46 39.50
CA GLU A 148 -72.39 101.16 39.68
C GLU A 148 -72.27 100.29 38.42
N SER A 149 -72.57 100.85 37.24
CA SER A 149 -72.42 100.15 35.96
C SER A 149 -70.98 99.76 35.66
N LEU A 150 -70.02 100.61 36.02
CA LEU A 150 -68.60 100.38 35.77
C LEU A 150 -68.03 99.29 36.69
N ILE A 151 -68.43 99.27 37.97
CA ILE A 151 -68.10 98.19 38.91
C ILE A 151 -68.73 96.87 38.47
N GLU A 152 -70.03 96.85 38.12
CA GLU A 152 -70.72 95.64 37.68
C GLU A 152 -70.14 95.07 36.37
N ARG A 153 -69.83 95.95 35.40
CA ARG A 153 -69.14 95.54 34.17
C ARG A 153 -67.78 94.90 34.47
N LYS A 154 -66.98 95.51 35.35
CA LYS A 154 -65.67 94.94 35.75
C LYS A 154 -65.78 93.63 36.51
N ILE A 155 -66.83 93.45 37.33
CA ILE A 155 -67.12 92.14 37.95
C ILE A 155 -67.39 91.09 36.87
N GLN A 156 -68.23 91.41 35.88
CA GLN A 156 -68.56 90.47 34.81
C GLN A 156 -67.34 90.13 33.93
N ASP A 157 -66.57 91.14 33.53
CA ASP A 157 -65.33 90.96 32.76
C ASP A 157 -64.33 90.09 33.55
N SER A 158 -64.22 90.30 34.86
CA SER A 158 -63.36 89.50 35.74
C SER A 158 -63.83 88.05 35.89
N ILE A 159 -65.14 87.78 35.89
CA ILE A 159 -65.66 86.40 35.92
C ILE A 159 -65.28 85.67 34.64
N VAL A 160 -65.54 86.28 33.47
CA VAL A 160 -65.19 85.68 32.17
C VAL A 160 -63.67 85.46 32.07
N THR A 161 -62.86 86.42 32.51
CA THR A 161 -61.40 86.31 32.53
C THR A 161 -60.93 85.13 33.40
N LEU A 162 -61.57 84.89 34.55
CA LEU A 162 -61.24 83.74 35.42
C LEU A 162 -61.73 82.40 34.85
N GLU A 163 -62.86 82.37 34.14
CA GLU A 163 -63.31 81.18 33.41
C GLU A 163 -62.34 80.83 32.28
N ASP A 164 -61.90 81.83 31.50
CA ASP A 164 -60.88 81.67 30.46
C ASP A 164 -59.54 81.21 31.06
N MET A 165 -59.12 81.78 32.19
CA MET A 165 -57.96 81.29 32.96
C MET A 165 -58.13 79.83 33.34
N GLY A 166 -59.31 79.42 33.84
CA GLY A 166 -59.59 78.03 34.21
C GLY A 166 -59.45 77.06 33.03
N GLN A 167 -59.84 77.48 31.82
CA GLN A 167 -59.61 76.69 30.60
C GLN A 167 -58.12 76.57 30.25
N VAL A 168 -57.37 77.66 30.39
CA VAL A 168 -55.91 77.66 30.18
C VAL A 168 -55.24 76.73 31.20
N GLU A 169 -55.57 76.84 32.48
CA GLU A 169 -55.05 75.98 33.54
C GLU A 169 -55.35 74.49 33.27
N ALA A 170 -56.56 74.17 32.80
CA ALA A 170 -56.92 72.80 32.45
C ALA A 170 -56.05 72.25 31.32
N ARG A 171 -55.82 73.03 30.24
CA ARG A 171 -54.94 72.63 29.12
C ARG A 171 -53.48 72.48 29.56
N LEU A 172 -52.99 73.39 30.40
CA LEU A 172 -51.63 73.31 30.96
C LEU A 172 -51.45 72.09 31.87
N ARG A 173 -52.47 71.76 32.68
CA ARG A 173 -52.47 70.58 33.55
C ARG A 173 -52.51 69.29 32.74
N GLU A 174 -53.36 69.21 31.72
CA GLU A 174 -53.43 68.06 30.80
C GLU A 174 -52.08 67.76 30.13
N ALA A 175 -51.39 68.80 29.65
CA ALA A 175 -50.07 68.63 29.04
C ALA A 175 -49.01 68.17 30.06
N ARG A 176 -49.05 68.70 31.29
CA ARG A 176 -48.12 68.35 32.36
C ARG A 176 -48.33 66.92 32.88
N GLU A 177 -49.56 66.56 33.22
CA GLU A 177 -49.89 65.23 33.75
C GLU A 177 -49.51 64.14 32.75
N TRP A 178 -49.84 64.33 31.46
CA TRP A 178 -49.38 63.42 30.42
C TRP A 178 -47.85 63.34 30.36
N ALA A 179 -47.13 64.47 30.46
CA ALA A 179 -45.67 64.46 30.40
C ALA A 179 -45.04 63.71 31.59
N GLU A 180 -45.61 63.88 32.79
CA GLU A 180 -45.19 63.19 34.01
C GLU A 180 -45.48 61.67 33.93
N GLU A 181 -46.63 61.27 33.37
CA GLU A 181 -47.01 59.86 33.17
C GLU A 181 -46.10 59.13 32.17
N GLN A 182 -45.70 59.79 31.08
CA GLN A 182 -44.86 59.16 30.04
C GLN A 182 -43.38 59.02 30.46
N LYS A 183 -42.91 59.86 31.40
CA LYS A 183 -41.50 59.92 31.85
C LYS A 183 -40.94 58.58 32.38
N PRO A 184 -41.63 57.81 33.24
CA PRO A 184 -41.15 56.50 33.70
C PRO A 184 -41.14 55.45 32.58
N ALA A 185 -42.21 55.36 31.78
CA ALA A 185 -42.31 54.40 30.67
C ALA A 185 -41.18 54.62 29.65
N LEU A 186 -40.86 55.87 29.33
CA LEU A 186 -39.77 56.24 28.44
C LEU A 186 -38.39 55.87 29.02
N SER A 187 -38.21 56.04 30.34
CA SER A 187 -36.96 55.72 31.01
C SER A 187 -36.72 54.20 31.07
N GLU A 188 -37.78 53.41 31.22
CA GLU A 188 -37.71 51.94 31.17
C GLU A 188 -37.43 51.46 29.75
N ALA A 189 -38.11 52.03 28.75
CA ALA A 189 -37.89 51.69 27.34
C ALA A 189 -36.46 52.02 26.84
N MET A 190 -35.71 52.87 27.55
CA MET A 190 -34.31 53.18 27.26
C MET A 190 -33.30 52.17 27.84
N LYS A 191 -33.76 51.17 28.60
CA LYS A 191 -32.92 50.06 29.08
C LYS A 191 -32.89 48.87 28.13
N MET A 192 -33.81 48.86 27.17
CA MET A 192 -33.98 47.80 26.20
C MET A 192 -33.56 48.30 24.82
N SER A 193 -32.81 47.50 24.07
CA SER A 193 -32.64 47.71 22.64
C SER A 193 -33.43 46.65 21.85
N PRO A 194 -33.96 46.99 20.66
CA PRO A 194 -34.70 46.05 19.85
C PRO A 194 -33.76 44.95 19.33
N PRO A 195 -34.17 43.67 19.44
CA PRO A 195 -33.67 42.63 18.55
C PRO A 195 -33.90 43.01 17.09
N PRO A 196 -33.05 42.55 16.15
CA PRO A 196 -33.26 42.72 14.70
C PRO A 196 -34.69 42.43 14.23
N GLU A 197 -35.31 41.38 14.78
CA GLU A 197 -36.64 40.90 14.42
C GLU A 197 -37.76 41.80 14.94
N LEU A 198 -37.51 42.55 16.02
CA LEU A 198 -38.49 43.43 16.69
C LEU A 198 -38.20 44.93 16.46
N ALA A 199 -37.23 45.27 15.61
CA ALA A 199 -36.87 46.66 15.31
C ALA A 199 -38.07 47.51 14.87
N GLN A 200 -39.00 46.90 14.13
CA GLN A 200 -40.21 47.57 13.65
C GLN A 200 -41.18 47.95 14.77
N SER A 201 -41.35 47.09 15.79
CA SER A 201 -42.27 47.40 16.90
C SER A 201 -41.72 48.54 17.76
N PHE A 202 -40.42 48.53 18.07
CA PHE A 202 -39.78 49.61 18.81
C PHE A 202 -39.79 50.94 18.05
N LEU A 203 -39.66 50.91 16.73
CA LEU A 203 -39.79 52.10 15.88
C LEU A 203 -41.22 52.64 15.93
N PHE A 204 -42.22 51.77 15.83
CA PHE A 204 -43.63 52.16 15.93
C PHE A 204 -43.94 52.81 17.28
N ASP A 205 -43.49 52.20 18.38
CA ASP A 205 -43.65 52.75 19.74
C ASP A 205 -42.99 54.13 19.89
N HIS A 206 -41.81 54.31 19.29
CA HIS A 206 -41.13 55.61 19.29
C HIS A 206 -41.85 56.67 18.45
N LEU A 207 -42.41 56.28 17.31
CA LEU A 207 -43.20 57.18 16.46
C LEU A 207 -44.51 57.58 17.14
N SER A 208 -45.16 56.67 17.87
CA SER A 208 -46.37 56.97 18.66
C SER A 208 -46.11 58.07 19.68
N ILE A 209 -45.05 57.94 20.50
CA ILE A 209 -44.73 58.96 21.51
C ILE A 209 -44.29 60.28 20.87
N CYS A 210 -43.62 60.26 19.70
CA CYS A 210 -43.31 61.49 18.96
C CYS A 210 -44.59 62.22 18.53
N SER A 211 -45.55 61.49 17.96
CA SER A 211 -46.83 62.06 17.52
C SER A 211 -47.64 62.63 18.68
N GLU A 212 -47.68 61.94 19.82
CA GLU A 212 -48.36 62.43 21.02
C GLU A 212 -47.65 63.66 21.61
N LEU A 213 -46.32 63.66 21.64
CA LEU A 213 -45.54 64.81 22.10
C LEU A 213 -45.80 66.05 21.24
N GLU A 214 -45.81 65.91 19.92
CA GLU A 214 -46.14 67.00 18.99
C GLU A 214 -47.53 67.57 19.25
N ALA A 215 -48.52 66.70 19.49
CA ALA A 215 -49.88 67.12 19.83
C ALA A 215 -49.92 67.91 21.17
N LYS A 216 -49.16 67.48 22.18
CA LYS A 216 -49.10 68.13 23.50
C LYS A 216 -48.29 69.43 23.47
N GLN A 217 -47.25 69.53 22.63
CA GLN A 217 -46.54 70.78 22.37
C GLN A 217 -47.44 71.80 21.68
N LEU A 218 -48.27 71.38 20.73
CA LEU A 218 -49.27 72.25 20.10
C LEU A 218 -50.32 72.72 21.12
N LEU A 219 -50.81 71.81 21.98
CA LEU A 219 -51.73 72.14 23.07
C LEU A 219 -51.10 73.18 24.02
N LEU A 220 -49.84 73.00 24.41
CA LEU A 220 -49.10 73.93 25.24
C LEU A 220 -48.93 75.30 24.56
N ALA A 221 -48.56 75.33 23.28
CA ALA A 221 -48.44 76.59 22.53
C ALA A 221 -49.77 77.34 22.45
N GLN A 222 -50.88 76.63 22.22
CA GLN A 222 -52.22 77.21 22.25
C GLN A 222 -52.57 77.73 23.65
N ALA A 223 -52.32 76.94 24.70
CA ALA A 223 -52.57 77.35 26.08
C ALA A 223 -51.75 78.59 26.48
N MET A 224 -50.50 78.71 26.03
CA MET A 224 -49.68 79.90 26.25
C MET A 224 -50.23 81.13 25.52
N SER A 225 -50.64 80.98 24.26
CA SER A 225 -51.26 82.07 23.49
C SER A 225 -52.56 82.56 24.16
N ASP A 226 -53.38 81.63 24.65
CA ASP A 226 -54.58 81.94 25.41
C ASP A 226 -54.23 82.57 26.76
N ALA A 227 -53.17 82.09 27.44
CA ALA A 227 -52.69 82.68 28.68
C ALA A 227 -52.26 84.14 28.49
N ASP A 228 -51.51 84.46 27.44
CA ASP A 228 -51.05 85.83 27.14
C ASP A 228 -52.23 86.81 27.01
N ARG A 229 -53.35 86.37 26.42
CA ARG A 229 -54.58 87.16 26.30
C ARG A 229 -55.25 87.42 27.65
N VAL A 230 -55.24 86.42 28.55
CA VAL A 230 -55.91 86.49 29.85
C VAL A 230 -55.03 87.22 30.89
N LEU A 231 -53.71 87.04 30.84
CA LEU A 231 -52.73 87.62 31.77
C LEU A 231 -52.82 89.15 31.88
N ALA A 232 -53.18 89.84 30.79
CA ALA A 232 -53.35 91.30 30.79
C ALA A 232 -54.49 91.79 31.70
N HIS A 233 -55.48 90.94 31.98
CA HIS A 233 -56.72 91.29 32.68
C HIS A 233 -56.82 90.66 34.08
N LEU A 234 -55.85 89.83 34.47
CA LEU A 234 -55.80 89.17 35.79
C LEU A 234 -55.23 90.07 36.90
N GLY A 235 -55.66 89.77 38.13
CA GLY A 235 -55.05 90.25 39.37
C GLY A 235 -53.64 89.67 39.59
N LEU A 236 -52.91 90.21 40.58
CA LEU A 236 -51.51 89.85 40.83
C LEU A 236 -51.33 88.38 41.21
N ASN A 237 -52.19 87.84 42.08
CA ASN A 237 -52.08 86.46 42.55
C ASN A 237 -52.43 85.46 41.45
N GLU A 238 -53.50 85.70 40.71
CA GLU A 238 -53.93 84.83 39.61
C GLU A 238 -52.88 84.84 38.48
N ARG A 239 -52.31 86.01 38.19
CA ARG A 239 -51.18 86.14 37.26
C ARG A 239 -49.98 85.31 37.71
N GLN A 240 -49.57 85.41 38.98
CA GLN A 240 -48.43 84.64 39.50
C GLN A 240 -48.68 83.13 39.45
N LYS A 241 -49.86 82.67 39.86
CA LYS A 241 -50.25 81.25 39.80
C LYS A 241 -50.21 80.71 38.37
N LEU A 242 -50.81 81.44 37.43
CA LEU A 242 -50.83 81.05 36.02
C LEU A 242 -49.42 81.03 35.42
N GLN A 243 -48.60 82.05 35.69
CA GLN A 243 -47.21 82.11 35.23
C GLN A 243 -46.35 80.97 35.79
N GLN A 244 -46.54 80.63 37.07
CA GLN A 244 -45.87 79.47 37.68
C GLN A 244 -46.29 78.17 36.99
N LEU A 245 -47.59 77.95 36.77
CA LEU A 245 -48.09 76.76 36.08
C LEU A 245 -47.54 76.66 34.65
N ILE A 246 -47.51 77.77 33.89
CA ILE A 246 -46.91 77.83 32.55
C ILE A 246 -45.44 77.39 32.61
N SER A 247 -44.66 77.98 33.52
CA SER A 247 -43.22 77.67 33.64
C SER A 247 -42.98 76.21 34.03
N GLU A 248 -43.78 75.66 34.95
CA GLU A 248 -43.66 74.26 35.39
C GLU A 248 -44.06 73.29 34.26
N THR A 249 -45.19 73.53 33.58
CA THR A 249 -45.63 72.70 32.45
C THR A 249 -44.62 72.75 31.29
N GLN A 250 -44.10 73.93 30.95
CA GLN A 250 -43.05 74.07 29.93
C GLN A 250 -41.81 73.27 30.29
N ALA A 251 -41.34 73.37 31.54
CA ALA A 251 -40.15 72.66 32.00
C ALA A 251 -40.35 71.14 31.91
N GLU A 252 -41.51 70.61 32.28
CA GLU A 252 -41.79 69.16 32.21
C GLU A 252 -41.92 68.65 30.77
N VAL A 253 -42.64 69.37 29.90
CA VAL A 253 -42.78 69.00 28.47
C VAL A 253 -41.43 69.09 27.75
N GLU A 254 -40.62 70.11 28.02
CA GLU A 254 -39.26 70.23 27.46
C GLU A 254 -38.35 69.11 27.97
N SER A 255 -38.38 68.81 29.28
CA SER A 255 -37.66 67.68 29.88
C SER A 255 -38.04 66.36 29.20
N LEU A 256 -39.33 66.10 28.96
CA LEU A 256 -39.77 64.92 28.24
C LEU A 256 -39.31 64.94 26.77
N SER A 257 -39.36 66.09 26.10
CA SER A 257 -38.89 66.26 24.72
C SER A 257 -37.40 65.88 24.58
N VAL A 258 -36.57 66.34 25.51
CA VAL A 258 -35.16 65.95 25.58
C VAL A 258 -35.01 64.43 25.76
N LYS A 259 -35.80 63.81 26.65
CA LYS A 259 -35.76 62.36 26.84
C LYS A 259 -36.22 61.59 25.59
N VAL A 260 -37.24 62.04 24.86
CA VAL A 260 -37.71 61.39 23.62
C VAL A 260 -36.61 61.45 22.56
N ALA A 261 -35.92 62.59 22.44
CA ALA A 261 -34.75 62.72 21.56
C ALA A 261 -33.58 61.81 21.99
N GLN A 262 -33.33 61.68 23.29
CA GLN A 262 -32.33 60.75 23.83
C GLN A 262 -32.70 59.29 23.52
N ARG A 263 -33.97 58.89 23.67
CA ARG A 263 -34.45 57.55 23.30
C ARG A 263 -34.18 57.25 21.83
N ARG A 264 -34.45 58.19 20.92
CA ARG A 264 -34.14 58.02 19.49
C ARG A 264 -32.67 57.73 19.25
N LYS A 265 -31.78 58.50 19.88
CA LYS A 265 -30.33 58.34 19.76
C LYS A 265 -29.86 57.01 20.36
N HIS A 266 -30.39 56.63 21.52
CA HIS A 266 -30.10 55.36 22.16
C HIS A 266 -30.53 54.19 21.28
N LEU A 267 -31.79 54.19 20.82
CA LEU A 267 -32.37 53.13 19.97
C LEU A 267 -31.53 52.93 18.71
N SER A 268 -31.21 54.01 17.99
CA SER A 268 -30.41 53.93 16.77
C SER A 268 -28.99 53.41 17.01
N LYS A 269 -28.33 53.87 18.08
CA LYS A 269 -26.97 53.45 18.42
C LYS A 269 -26.94 51.98 18.87
N ALA A 270 -27.72 51.63 19.89
CA ALA A 270 -27.72 50.30 20.48
C ALA A 270 -28.15 49.22 19.46
N PHE A 271 -29.17 49.52 18.64
CA PHE A 271 -29.60 48.64 17.55
C PHE A 271 -28.48 48.40 16.53
N THR A 272 -27.80 49.47 16.09
CA THR A 272 -26.74 49.37 15.08
C THR A 272 -25.54 48.59 15.61
N GLU A 273 -25.07 48.92 16.80
CA GLU A 273 -23.91 48.27 17.43
C GLU A 273 -24.20 46.78 17.70
N ARG A 274 -25.37 46.43 18.25
CA ARG A 274 -25.80 45.04 18.45
C ARG A 274 -25.90 44.27 17.14
N THR A 275 -26.54 44.86 16.12
CA THR A 275 -26.72 44.20 14.81
C THR A 275 -25.37 43.94 14.15
N GLN A 276 -24.47 44.93 14.13
CA GLN A 276 -23.13 44.78 13.55
C GLN A 276 -22.31 43.73 14.31
N PHE A 277 -22.40 43.71 15.64
CA PHE A 277 -21.73 42.73 16.47
C PHE A 277 -22.22 41.31 16.18
N LEU A 278 -23.54 41.06 16.18
CA LEU A 278 -24.09 39.75 15.88
C LEU A 278 -23.76 39.30 14.44
N LEU A 279 -23.73 40.21 13.47
CA LEU A 279 -23.27 39.92 12.11
C LEU A 279 -21.79 39.50 12.09
N ALA A 280 -20.92 40.22 12.80
CA ALA A 280 -19.50 39.90 12.89
C ALA A 280 -19.26 38.52 13.53
N VAL A 281 -19.99 38.19 14.61
CA VAL A 281 -19.92 36.87 15.26
C VAL A 281 -20.39 35.76 14.29
N ASN A 282 -21.47 35.96 13.55
CA ASN A 282 -21.95 34.99 12.56
C ASN A 282 -20.96 34.80 11.39
N GLN A 283 -20.33 35.87 10.93
CA GLN A 283 -19.27 35.79 9.92
C GLN A 283 -18.06 35.02 10.44
N ALA A 284 -17.66 35.24 11.70
CA ALA A 284 -16.61 34.48 12.36
C ALA A 284 -16.95 32.99 12.42
N ILE A 285 -18.17 32.62 12.85
CA ILE A 285 -18.64 31.23 12.88
C ILE A 285 -18.51 30.58 11.50
N THR A 286 -19.03 31.26 10.46
CA THR A 286 -18.99 30.77 9.09
C THR A 286 -17.56 30.57 8.60
N TRP A 287 -16.66 31.53 8.90
CA TRP A 287 -15.26 31.45 8.52
C TRP A 287 -14.54 30.28 9.20
N VAL A 288 -14.78 30.05 10.50
CA VAL A 288 -14.22 28.91 11.24
C VAL A 288 -14.69 27.59 10.64
N GLN A 289 -16.00 27.43 10.42
CA GLN A 289 -16.58 26.20 9.84
C GLN A 289 -16.04 25.93 8.42
N GLN A 290 -15.86 26.95 7.59
CA GLN A 290 -15.27 26.80 6.26
C GLN A 290 -13.82 26.32 6.32
N ASN A 291 -13.03 26.83 7.26
CA ASN A 291 -11.65 26.38 7.46
C ASN A 291 -11.59 24.95 8.02
N GLU A 292 -12.45 24.60 8.97
CA GLU A 292 -12.59 23.22 9.44
C GLU A 292 -12.90 22.26 8.29
N LYS A 293 -13.90 22.59 7.46
CA LYS A 293 -14.28 21.77 6.31
C LYS A 293 -13.14 21.63 5.30
N LYS A 294 -12.39 22.71 5.04
CA LYS A 294 -11.20 22.66 4.17
C LYS A 294 -10.09 21.77 4.75
N ALA A 295 -9.88 21.80 6.07
CA ALA A 295 -8.89 20.95 6.73
C ALA A 295 -9.25 19.46 6.68
N GLN A 296 -10.55 19.14 6.53
CA GLN A 296 -11.09 17.77 6.44
C GLN A 296 -11.52 17.37 5.02
N ALA A 297 -11.25 18.21 4.00
CA ALA A 297 -11.77 18.00 2.64
C ALA A 297 -11.19 16.74 1.96
N GLU A 298 -9.96 16.38 2.29
CA GLU A 298 -9.29 15.20 1.77
C GLU A 298 -9.46 14.04 2.74
N GLU A 299 -10.42 13.17 2.43
CA GLU A 299 -10.72 11.96 3.21
C GLU A 299 -9.54 10.97 3.15
N TYR A 300 -9.01 10.73 1.96
CA TYR A 300 -7.89 9.82 1.70
C TYR A 300 -6.52 10.45 1.94
N ILE A 301 -5.57 9.64 2.40
CA ILE A 301 -4.18 10.03 2.65
C ILE A 301 -3.32 9.55 1.48
N ALA A 302 -2.60 10.46 0.84
CA ALA A 302 -1.80 10.13 -0.35
C ALA A 302 -0.79 8.99 -0.08
N LEU A 303 -0.58 8.15 -1.09
CA LEU A 303 0.41 7.07 -1.05
C LEU A 303 1.84 7.63 -1.04
N LEU A 304 2.12 8.57 -1.93
CA LEU A 304 3.47 9.12 -2.12
C LEU A 304 3.80 10.21 -1.09
N PRO A 305 5.00 10.18 -0.47
CA PRO A 305 5.40 11.17 0.52
C PRO A 305 5.37 12.62 0.04
N ASP A 306 5.64 12.86 -1.25
CA ASP A 306 5.68 14.21 -1.83
C ASP A 306 4.29 14.84 -1.90
N ASP A 307 3.28 14.05 -2.26
CA ASP A 307 1.88 14.49 -2.28
C ASP A 307 1.31 14.61 -0.87
N LEU A 308 1.60 13.65 0.01
CA LEU A 308 1.24 13.74 1.43
C LEU A 308 1.85 14.98 2.10
N SER A 309 3.07 15.37 1.72
CA SER A 309 3.69 16.61 2.19
C SER A 309 2.89 17.86 1.80
N LYS A 310 2.18 17.84 0.66
CA LYS A 310 1.27 18.93 0.26
C LYS A 310 0.04 18.95 1.17
N GLN A 311 -0.57 17.79 1.45
CA GLN A 311 -1.72 17.67 2.37
C GLN A 311 -1.36 18.22 3.77
N VAL A 312 -0.19 17.83 4.29
CA VAL A 312 0.36 18.33 5.57
C VAL A 312 0.53 19.85 5.55
N ARG A 313 1.11 20.42 4.48
CA ARG A 313 1.28 21.88 4.36
C ARG A 313 -0.05 22.62 4.34
N THR A 314 -1.03 22.12 3.59
CA THR A 314 -2.38 22.71 3.54
C THR A 314 -3.03 22.69 4.93
N CYS A 315 -3.03 21.54 5.61
CA CYS A 315 -3.59 21.43 6.97
C CYS A 315 -2.87 22.34 7.97
N ARG A 316 -1.53 22.42 7.90
CA ARG A 316 -0.72 23.31 8.75
C ARG A 316 -1.03 24.80 8.53
N ASN A 317 -1.22 25.21 7.27
CA ASN A 317 -1.58 26.59 6.94
C ASN A 317 -2.96 26.95 7.50
N ILE A 318 -3.93 26.03 7.42
CA ILE A 318 -5.26 26.22 8.01
C ILE A 318 -5.17 26.30 9.54
N GLN A 319 -4.47 25.38 10.19
CA GLN A 319 -4.25 25.42 11.65
C GLN A 319 -3.60 26.74 12.08
N SER A 320 -2.60 27.22 11.34
CA SER A 320 -1.92 28.49 11.62
C SER A 320 -2.88 29.67 11.47
N SER A 321 -3.75 29.65 10.47
CA SER A 321 -4.78 30.67 10.25
C SER A 321 -5.80 30.67 11.40
N LEU A 322 -6.28 29.50 11.83
CA LEU A 322 -7.17 29.37 12.99
C LEU A 322 -6.50 29.91 14.26
N ARG A 323 -5.22 29.55 14.53
CA ARG A 323 -4.49 30.07 15.68
C ARG A 323 -4.31 31.59 15.64
N ALA A 324 -4.01 32.17 14.47
CA ALA A 324 -3.89 33.62 14.32
C ALA A 324 -5.22 34.33 14.63
N TYR A 325 -6.35 33.70 14.30
CA TYR A 325 -7.70 34.20 14.55
C TYR A 325 -8.08 34.27 16.04
N GLN A 326 -7.31 33.65 16.94
CA GLN A 326 -7.52 33.74 18.39
C GLN A 326 -7.54 35.19 18.90
N SER A 327 -6.73 36.07 18.29
CA SER A 327 -6.71 37.50 18.62
C SER A 327 -8.03 38.20 18.26
N GLU A 328 -8.58 37.88 17.10
CA GLU A 328 -9.88 38.38 16.63
C GLU A 328 -11.03 37.86 17.49
N LEU A 329 -11.01 36.58 17.86
CA LEU A 329 -11.96 35.99 18.80
C LEU A 329 -11.94 36.72 20.16
N THR A 330 -10.75 37.03 20.66
CA THR A 330 -10.59 37.80 21.91
C THR A 330 -11.15 39.22 21.79
N SER A 331 -10.96 39.86 20.63
CA SER A 331 -11.53 41.16 20.30
C SER A 331 -13.07 41.12 20.31
N LEU A 332 -13.68 40.11 19.66
CA LEU A 332 -15.13 39.90 19.68
C LEU A 332 -15.68 39.69 21.10
N TRP A 333 -15.00 38.89 21.93
CA TRP A 333 -15.38 38.75 23.34
C TRP A 333 -15.29 40.06 24.11
N SER A 334 -14.29 40.90 23.84
CA SER A 334 -14.18 42.21 24.47
C SER A 334 -15.31 43.14 24.04
N GLN A 335 -15.58 43.23 22.73
CA GLN A 335 -16.66 44.04 22.16
C GLN A 335 -18.02 43.61 22.71
N GLY A 336 -18.29 42.30 22.77
CA GLY A 336 -19.53 41.77 23.35
C GLY A 336 -19.67 42.09 24.84
N ARG A 337 -18.59 42.01 25.63
CA ARG A 337 -18.62 42.44 27.04
C ARG A 337 -18.95 43.92 27.20
N ASP A 338 -18.42 44.77 26.33
CA ASP A 338 -18.71 46.20 26.37
C ASP A 338 -20.17 46.50 26.02
N LEU A 339 -20.74 45.83 24.99
CA LEU A 339 -22.15 45.97 24.63
C LEU A 339 -23.09 45.44 25.72
N MET A 340 -22.70 44.39 26.44
CA MET A 340 -23.50 43.78 27.51
C MET A 340 -23.54 44.58 28.82
N LYS A 341 -22.73 45.63 29.01
CA LYS A 341 -22.70 46.40 30.27
C LYS A 341 -24.06 47.01 30.61
N ASP A 342 -24.63 47.73 29.64
CA ASP A 342 -25.84 48.53 29.80
C ASP A 342 -27.07 47.90 29.10
N ALA A 343 -26.92 46.70 28.53
CA ALA A 343 -27.99 45.97 27.85
C ALA A 343 -28.98 45.32 28.85
N ALA A 344 -30.17 44.95 28.37
CA ALA A 344 -31.12 44.17 29.15
C ALA A 344 -30.70 42.69 29.27
N GLU A 345 -31.23 41.99 30.27
CA GLU A 345 -30.79 40.63 30.61
C GLU A 345 -31.01 39.64 29.45
N GLU A 346 -32.11 39.78 28.72
CA GLU A 346 -32.40 38.97 27.54
C GLU A 346 -31.37 39.20 26.42
N GLU A 347 -30.94 40.44 26.22
CA GLU A 347 -29.94 40.80 25.21
C GLU A 347 -28.55 40.30 25.59
N LYS A 348 -28.20 40.37 26.88
CA LYS A 348 -26.96 39.80 27.41
C LYS A 348 -26.92 38.31 27.19
N SER A 349 -28.01 37.62 27.51
CA SER A 349 -28.12 36.17 27.31
C SER A 349 -27.93 35.77 25.84
N GLU A 350 -28.57 36.48 24.91
CA GLU A 350 -28.41 36.21 23.47
C GLU A 350 -26.97 36.40 22.99
N MET A 351 -26.37 37.57 23.28
CA MET A 351 -24.99 37.88 22.87
C MET A 351 -23.99 36.90 23.49
N LEU A 352 -24.18 36.54 24.75
CA LEU A 352 -23.34 35.56 25.45
C LEU A 352 -23.47 34.18 24.81
N ASN A 353 -24.70 33.71 24.55
CA ASN A 353 -24.94 32.42 23.89
C ASN A 353 -24.24 32.36 22.52
N LYS A 354 -24.31 33.46 21.75
CA LYS A 354 -23.68 33.52 20.42
C LYS A 354 -22.15 33.53 20.49
N LEU A 355 -21.56 34.22 21.46
CA LEU A 355 -20.12 34.19 21.72
C LEU A 355 -19.67 32.80 22.19
N GLN A 356 -20.45 32.15 23.06
CA GLN A 356 -20.18 30.79 23.54
C GLN A 356 -20.24 29.77 22.40
N GLU A 357 -21.21 29.92 21.48
CA GLU A 357 -21.32 29.11 20.27
C GLU A 357 -20.07 29.27 19.39
N LEU A 358 -19.65 30.51 19.10
CA LEU A 358 -18.43 30.79 18.35
C LEU A 358 -17.20 30.19 19.03
N GLN A 359 -17.04 30.37 20.34
CA GLN A 359 -15.94 29.82 21.12
C GLN A 359 -15.86 28.29 20.99
N ASN A 360 -16.98 27.60 21.18
CA ASN A 360 -17.05 26.16 21.10
C ASN A 360 -16.73 25.66 19.67
N ILE A 361 -17.31 26.27 18.64
CA ILE A 361 -17.04 25.92 17.24
C ILE A 361 -15.56 26.13 16.91
N PHE A 362 -14.96 27.23 17.37
CA PHE A 362 -13.54 27.53 17.19
C PHE A 362 -12.63 26.49 17.86
N GLU A 363 -12.88 26.16 19.13
CA GLU A 363 -12.08 25.18 19.87
C GLU A 363 -12.16 23.79 19.23
N VAL A 364 -13.37 23.34 18.87
CA VAL A 364 -13.58 22.06 18.19
C VAL A 364 -12.88 22.04 16.83
N ALA A 365 -13.01 23.09 16.02
CA ALA A 365 -12.35 23.20 14.72
C ALA A 365 -10.82 23.16 14.85
N LEU A 366 -10.25 23.92 15.80
CA LEU A 366 -8.82 23.95 16.07
C LEU A 366 -8.31 22.60 16.56
N GLN A 367 -9.06 21.92 17.44
CA GLN A 367 -8.72 20.59 17.94
C GLN A 367 -8.71 19.57 16.80
N LYS A 368 -9.78 19.47 16.02
CA LYS A 368 -9.88 18.52 14.89
C LYS A 368 -8.80 18.77 13.84
N CYS A 369 -8.55 20.03 13.48
CA CYS A 369 -7.48 20.40 12.55
C CYS A 369 -6.10 20.02 13.11
N SER A 370 -5.87 20.21 14.41
CA SER A 370 -4.61 19.82 15.07
C SER A 370 -4.41 18.31 15.11
N GLN A 371 -5.46 17.55 15.41
CA GLN A 371 -5.44 16.08 15.39
C GLN A 371 -5.15 15.55 13.98
N ARG A 372 -5.83 16.08 12.96
CA ARG A 372 -5.60 15.71 11.56
C ARG A 372 -4.17 16.04 11.11
N LEU A 373 -3.65 17.21 11.48
CA LEU A 373 -2.26 17.55 11.15
C LEU A 373 -1.27 16.57 11.78
N GLN A 374 -1.44 16.25 13.07
CA GLN A 374 -0.58 15.30 13.78
C GLN A 374 -0.66 13.89 13.16
N GLU A 375 -1.85 13.44 12.78
CA GLU A 375 -2.06 12.18 12.06
C GLU A 375 -1.30 12.19 10.72
N LEU A 376 -1.48 13.21 9.89
CA LEU A 376 -0.82 13.32 8.59
C LEU A 376 0.70 13.39 8.74
N GLU A 377 1.24 14.09 9.74
CA GLU A 377 2.67 14.15 10.03
C GLU A 377 3.23 12.79 10.45
N LYS A 378 2.51 12.05 11.31
CA LYS A 378 2.88 10.69 11.71
C LYS A 378 2.88 9.76 10.49
N VAL A 379 1.81 9.78 9.70
CA VAL A 379 1.68 8.94 8.50
C VAL A 379 2.74 9.31 7.46
N LEU A 380 3.11 10.58 7.34
CA LEU A 380 4.18 11.02 6.42
C LEU A 380 5.52 10.37 6.74
N VAL A 381 5.86 10.21 8.02
CA VAL A 381 7.06 9.49 8.44
C VAL A 381 6.96 8.02 8.01
N THR A 382 5.84 7.35 8.27
CA THR A 382 5.60 5.97 7.84
C THR A 382 5.69 5.82 6.32
N ARG A 383 5.10 6.73 5.53
CA ARG A 383 5.17 6.71 4.05
C ARG A 383 6.60 6.87 3.54
N LYS A 384 7.43 7.69 4.19
CA LYS A 384 8.84 7.87 3.83
C LYS A 384 9.65 6.59 4.03
N TYR A 385 9.50 5.94 5.19
CA TYR A 385 10.16 4.65 5.44
C TYR A 385 9.65 3.58 4.50
N PHE A 386 8.33 3.47 4.33
CA PHE A 386 7.72 2.52 3.40
C PHE A 386 8.25 2.68 1.96
N LYS A 387 8.32 3.92 1.45
CA LYS A 387 8.90 4.19 0.12
C LYS A 387 10.35 3.72 0.02
N ALA A 388 11.17 4.03 1.02
CA ALA A 388 12.58 3.62 1.05
C ALA A 388 12.74 2.09 1.08
N ASP A 389 11.95 1.40 1.91
CA ASP A 389 11.97 -0.07 2.01
C ASP A 389 11.47 -0.72 0.72
N LEU A 390 10.40 -0.19 0.13
CA LEU A 390 9.86 -0.64 -1.15
C LEU A 390 10.86 -0.45 -2.29
N GLU A 391 11.55 0.70 -2.35
CA GLU A 391 12.60 0.96 -3.33
C GLU A 391 13.79 0.01 -3.13
N LYS A 392 14.21 -0.23 -1.88
CA LYS A 392 15.33 -1.14 -1.54
C LYS A 392 15.03 -2.59 -1.98
N ILE A 393 13.82 -3.12 -1.70
CA ILE A 393 13.44 -4.47 -2.14
C ILE A 393 13.31 -4.55 -3.66
N CYS A 394 12.70 -3.54 -4.31
CA CYS A 394 12.57 -3.50 -5.76
C CYS A 394 13.94 -3.44 -6.46
N GLN A 395 14.90 -2.69 -5.89
CA GLN A 395 16.25 -2.61 -6.43
C GLN A 395 16.98 -3.94 -6.32
N TRP A 396 16.90 -4.61 -5.18
CA TRP A 396 17.52 -5.92 -5.00
C TRP A 396 16.90 -6.97 -5.93
N LEU A 397 15.57 -7.01 -6.03
CA LEU A 397 14.88 -7.92 -6.96
C LEU A 397 15.37 -7.71 -8.40
N LYS A 398 15.51 -6.46 -8.86
CA LYS A 398 16.06 -6.16 -10.19
C LYS A 398 17.51 -6.63 -10.35
N GLN A 399 18.36 -6.40 -9.34
CA GLN A 399 19.77 -6.81 -9.38
C GLN A 399 19.91 -8.34 -9.40
N ALA A 400 19.14 -9.02 -8.56
CA ALA A 400 19.12 -10.48 -8.49
C ALA A 400 18.55 -11.08 -9.78
N ASP A 401 17.48 -10.49 -10.35
CA ASP A 401 16.92 -10.90 -11.63
C ASP A 401 17.95 -10.78 -12.77
N ILE A 402 18.71 -9.68 -12.86
CA ILE A 402 19.79 -9.53 -13.84
C ILE A 402 20.83 -10.66 -13.74
N VAL A 403 21.11 -11.15 -12.54
CA VAL A 403 22.05 -12.25 -12.30
C VAL A 403 21.42 -13.61 -12.62
N THR A 404 20.15 -13.83 -12.26
CA THR A 404 19.45 -15.10 -12.47
C THR A 404 18.82 -15.24 -13.85
N PHE A 405 18.69 -14.18 -14.63
CA PHE A 405 18.06 -14.20 -15.95
C PHE A 405 18.88 -15.00 -16.99
N PRO A 406 20.19 -14.77 -17.19
CA PRO A 406 20.97 -15.43 -18.24
C PRO A 406 21.05 -16.95 -18.07
N GLU A 407 20.88 -17.72 -19.14
CA GLU A 407 21.08 -19.18 -19.11
C GLU A 407 22.53 -19.57 -18.81
N ILE A 408 22.72 -20.72 -18.15
CA ILE A 408 24.05 -21.24 -17.86
C ILE A 408 24.66 -21.82 -19.13
N ASN A 409 25.77 -21.25 -19.58
CA ASN A 409 26.57 -21.84 -20.65
C ASN A 409 27.56 -22.86 -20.06
N LEU A 410 27.24 -24.14 -20.20
CA LEU A 410 28.08 -25.25 -19.75
C LEU A 410 29.34 -25.47 -20.60
N MET A 411 29.59 -24.69 -21.66
CA MET A 411 30.89 -24.68 -22.35
C MET A 411 31.95 -23.89 -21.60
N ASN A 412 31.55 -23.01 -20.68
CA ASN A 412 32.46 -22.16 -19.94
C ASN A 412 33.41 -22.99 -19.05
N GLY A 413 34.61 -22.45 -18.82
CA GLY A 413 35.60 -23.05 -17.93
C GLY A 413 35.15 -23.05 -16.47
N ASP A 414 35.81 -23.88 -15.65
CA ASP A 414 35.45 -24.04 -14.24
C ASP A 414 35.62 -22.72 -13.46
N ALA A 415 36.54 -21.84 -13.87
CA ALA A 415 36.75 -20.53 -13.25
C ALA A 415 35.56 -19.59 -13.48
N GLU A 416 35.05 -19.49 -14.71
CA GLU A 416 33.88 -18.68 -15.03
C GLU A 416 32.61 -19.25 -14.37
N LEU A 417 32.44 -20.57 -14.38
CA LEU A 417 31.33 -21.23 -13.70
C LEU A 417 31.40 -21.00 -12.18
N SER A 418 32.58 -21.08 -11.57
CA SER A 418 32.78 -20.78 -10.14
C SER A 418 32.50 -19.31 -9.81
N SER A 419 32.84 -18.38 -10.72
CA SER A 419 32.48 -16.96 -10.58
C SER A 419 30.96 -16.75 -10.61
N GLN A 420 30.25 -17.43 -11.51
CA GLN A 420 28.78 -17.42 -11.55
C GLN A 420 28.18 -18.04 -10.28
N LEU A 421 28.73 -19.16 -9.82
CA LEU A 421 28.31 -19.84 -8.60
C LEU A 421 28.38 -18.91 -7.38
N THR A 422 29.45 -18.12 -7.28
CA THR A 422 29.63 -17.13 -6.20
C THR A 422 28.55 -16.05 -6.22
N LYS A 423 28.11 -15.61 -7.40
CA LYS A 423 27.01 -14.64 -7.53
C LYS A 423 25.67 -15.22 -7.08
N TYR A 424 25.37 -16.47 -7.43
CA TYR A 424 24.15 -17.13 -6.94
C TYR A 424 24.20 -17.36 -5.42
N GLN A 425 25.36 -17.77 -4.89
CA GLN A 425 25.56 -17.89 -3.44
C GLN A 425 25.30 -16.55 -2.73
N GLN A 426 25.81 -15.44 -3.27
CA GLN A 426 25.58 -14.11 -2.70
C GLN A 426 24.09 -13.74 -2.62
N ILE A 427 23.29 -14.08 -3.64
CA ILE A 427 21.83 -13.88 -3.63
C ILE A 427 21.18 -14.71 -2.52
N LEU A 428 21.60 -15.97 -2.36
CA LEU A 428 21.06 -16.88 -1.34
C LEU A 428 21.46 -16.46 0.07
N ASP A 429 22.68 -15.95 0.26
CA ASP A 429 23.14 -15.43 1.55
C ASP A 429 22.36 -14.19 1.97
N GLN A 430 21.99 -13.34 1.01
CA GLN A 430 21.17 -12.14 1.23
C GLN A 430 19.68 -12.45 1.40
N ALA A 431 19.21 -13.65 1.05
CA ALA A 431 17.79 -14.00 1.02
C ALA A 431 17.07 -13.65 2.33
N MET A 432 17.61 -14.08 3.48
CA MET A 432 16.97 -13.81 4.77
C MET A 432 16.84 -12.31 5.09
N GLU A 433 17.81 -11.47 4.71
CA GLU A 433 17.69 -10.01 4.93
C GLU A 433 16.51 -9.45 4.13
N TYR A 434 16.42 -9.83 2.85
CA TYR A 434 15.40 -9.31 1.94
C TYR A 434 14.03 -9.95 2.15
N GLU A 435 13.95 -11.16 2.71
CA GLU A 435 12.70 -11.75 3.20
C GLU A 435 12.11 -10.92 4.34
N ASN A 436 12.94 -10.56 5.33
CA ASN A 436 12.52 -9.72 6.45
C ASN A 436 12.09 -8.31 5.99
N LEU A 437 12.82 -7.74 5.02
CA LEU A 437 12.44 -6.47 4.39
C LEU A 437 11.11 -6.59 3.65
N LEU A 438 10.92 -7.66 2.86
CA LEU A 438 9.68 -7.93 2.13
C LEU A 438 8.49 -8.05 3.10
N LEU A 439 8.63 -8.80 4.20
CA LEU A 439 7.59 -8.92 5.23
C LEU A 439 7.26 -7.57 5.88
N THR A 440 8.27 -6.71 6.06
CA THR A 440 8.06 -5.34 6.57
C THR A 440 7.28 -4.50 5.57
N VAL A 441 7.68 -4.51 4.30
CA VAL A 441 6.97 -3.84 3.20
C VAL A 441 5.53 -4.36 3.07
N GLN A 442 5.30 -5.66 3.18
CA GLN A 442 3.95 -6.23 3.12
C GLN A 442 3.08 -5.78 4.29
N ARG A 443 3.59 -5.88 5.52
CA ARG A 443 2.85 -5.47 6.72
C ARG A 443 2.50 -3.99 6.68
N THR A 444 3.50 -3.14 6.45
CA THR A 444 3.28 -1.70 6.35
C THR A 444 2.36 -1.40 5.18
N GLY A 445 2.57 -2.00 4.01
CA GLY A 445 1.69 -1.84 2.85
C GLY A 445 0.21 -2.17 3.14
N GLN A 446 -0.05 -3.25 3.87
CA GLN A 446 -1.42 -3.62 4.31
C GLN A 446 -2.04 -2.60 5.26
N GLU A 447 -1.25 -2.02 6.17
CA GLU A 447 -1.70 -0.91 7.03
C GLU A 447 -1.98 0.37 6.23
N ILE A 448 -1.30 0.55 5.09
CA ILE A 448 -1.45 1.72 4.22
C ILE A 448 -2.74 1.62 3.38
N LEU A 449 -3.05 0.45 2.80
CA LEU A 449 -4.18 0.23 1.87
C LEU A 449 -5.50 0.93 2.27
N PRO A 450 -6.05 0.76 3.49
CA PRO A 450 -7.36 1.33 3.84
C PRO A 450 -7.39 2.87 3.88
N THR A 451 -6.22 3.52 3.87
CA THR A 451 -6.12 4.99 3.91
C THR A 451 -6.05 5.63 2.52
N LEU A 452 -5.93 4.83 1.47
CA LEU A 452 -5.70 5.29 0.10
C LEU A 452 -7.02 5.52 -0.65
N ASN A 453 -6.95 6.32 -1.72
CA ASN A 453 -8.00 6.36 -2.73
C ASN A 453 -7.98 5.06 -3.56
N GLU A 454 -9.04 4.82 -4.34
CA GLU A 454 -9.20 3.58 -5.13
C GLU A 454 -8.02 3.30 -6.08
N VAL A 455 -7.48 4.33 -6.74
CA VAL A 455 -6.40 4.17 -7.74
C VAL A 455 -5.10 3.77 -7.07
N ASP A 456 -4.70 4.50 -6.03
CA ASP A 456 -3.48 4.22 -5.26
C ASP A 456 -3.59 2.88 -4.51
N HIS A 457 -4.81 2.53 -4.05
CA HIS A 457 -5.08 1.23 -3.43
C HIS A 457 -4.80 0.10 -4.40
N CYS A 458 -5.40 0.10 -5.60
CA CYS A 458 -5.17 -0.93 -6.62
C CYS A 458 -3.69 -1.04 -6.98
N TYR A 459 -3.01 0.09 -7.20
CA TYR A 459 -1.59 0.11 -7.52
C TYR A 459 -0.73 -0.56 -6.42
N LEU A 460 -0.95 -0.19 -5.16
CA LEU A 460 -0.19 -0.74 -4.05
C LEU A 460 -0.51 -2.23 -3.86
N ASP A 461 -1.78 -2.63 -3.92
CA ASP A 461 -2.21 -4.01 -3.73
C ASP A 461 -1.57 -4.95 -4.76
N GLU A 462 -1.60 -4.57 -6.05
CA GLU A 462 -0.90 -5.31 -7.11
C GLU A 462 0.60 -5.44 -6.83
N LYS A 463 1.25 -4.37 -6.34
CA LYS A 463 2.67 -4.42 -5.96
C LYS A 463 2.93 -5.38 -4.81
N LEU A 464 2.09 -5.37 -3.77
CA LEU A 464 2.24 -6.25 -2.60
C LEU A 464 2.03 -7.73 -2.95
N ILE A 465 1.24 -8.03 -3.97
CA ILE A 465 1.04 -9.39 -4.50
C ILE A 465 2.22 -9.83 -5.38
N ALA A 466 2.74 -8.93 -6.23
CA ALA A 466 3.79 -9.26 -7.18
C ALA A 466 5.17 -9.48 -6.55
N LEU A 467 5.53 -8.69 -5.52
CA LEU A 467 6.87 -8.73 -4.92
C LEU A 467 7.25 -10.11 -4.35
N PRO A 468 6.39 -10.80 -3.57
CA PRO A 468 6.70 -12.15 -3.09
C PRO A 468 6.84 -13.18 -4.20
N GLN A 469 6.05 -13.08 -5.27
CA GLN A 469 6.17 -13.99 -6.41
C GLN A 469 7.52 -13.81 -7.11
N GLN A 470 7.93 -12.56 -7.35
CA GLN A 470 9.25 -12.25 -7.93
C GLN A 470 10.39 -12.74 -7.04
N TYR A 471 10.31 -12.47 -5.73
CA TYR A 471 11.28 -12.93 -4.74
C TYR A 471 11.46 -14.44 -4.78
N ASN A 472 10.36 -15.20 -4.71
CA ASN A 472 10.38 -16.65 -4.71
C ASN A 472 10.91 -17.23 -6.03
N ASN A 473 10.54 -16.64 -7.17
CA ASN A 473 11.02 -17.07 -8.48
C ASN A 473 12.54 -16.89 -8.61
N ILE A 474 13.07 -15.74 -8.19
CA ILE A 474 14.52 -15.47 -8.20
C ILE A 474 15.27 -16.45 -7.30
N LEU A 475 14.76 -16.73 -6.09
CA LEU A 475 15.39 -17.72 -5.21
C LEU A 475 15.34 -19.14 -5.78
N GLY A 476 14.23 -19.53 -6.40
CA GLY A 476 14.11 -20.82 -7.08
C GLY A 476 15.16 -20.95 -8.20
N LEU A 477 15.24 -19.95 -9.07
CA LEU A 477 16.21 -19.91 -10.17
C LEU A 477 17.66 -19.89 -9.66
N ALA A 478 17.97 -19.12 -8.61
CA ALA A 478 19.31 -19.08 -8.03
C ALA A 478 19.74 -20.45 -7.49
N LYS A 479 18.85 -21.16 -6.77
CA LYS A 479 19.13 -22.51 -6.26
C LYS A 479 19.32 -23.52 -7.38
N GLU A 480 18.40 -23.55 -8.35
CA GLU A 480 18.48 -24.45 -9.51
C GLU A 480 19.80 -24.25 -10.28
N LYS A 481 20.16 -22.99 -10.54
CA LYS A 481 21.37 -22.64 -11.28
C LYS A 481 22.64 -22.94 -10.48
N GLN A 482 22.61 -22.71 -9.17
CA GLN A 482 23.70 -23.08 -8.27
C GLN A 482 23.96 -24.59 -8.31
N GLU A 483 22.92 -25.40 -8.14
CA GLU A 483 23.00 -26.86 -8.15
C GLU A 483 23.50 -27.37 -9.51
N LYS A 484 22.98 -26.83 -10.61
CA LYS A 484 23.39 -27.19 -11.97
C LYS A 484 24.88 -26.94 -12.21
N ILE A 485 25.42 -25.81 -11.75
CA ILE A 485 26.85 -25.51 -11.86
C ILE A 485 27.68 -26.43 -10.97
N GLN A 486 27.26 -26.66 -9.72
CA GLN A 486 27.97 -27.57 -8.79
C GLN A 486 28.05 -28.99 -9.35
N GLN A 487 26.93 -29.52 -9.85
CA GLN A 487 26.90 -30.84 -10.47
C GLN A 487 27.79 -30.92 -11.72
N ALA A 488 27.82 -29.87 -12.55
CA ALA A 488 28.69 -29.82 -13.72
C ALA A 488 30.18 -29.83 -13.33
N ILE A 489 30.58 -29.02 -12.35
CA ILE A 489 31.98 -28.97 -11.85
C ILE A 489 32.37 -30.33 -11.24
N LEU A 490 31.51 -30.91 -10.39
CA LEU A 490 31.77 -32.23 -9.79
C LEU A 490 31.89 -33.32 -10.86
N ALA A 491 30.98 -33.36 -11.83
CA ALA A 491 31.04 -34.34 -12.92
C ALA A 491 32.33 -34.22 -13.74
N ARG A 492 32.79 -33.00 -14.02
CA ARG A 492 34.07 -32.76 -14.71
C ARG A 492 35.27 -33.24 -13.89
N GLN A 493 35.27 -32.99 -12.58
CA GLN A 493 36.33 -33.44 -11.66
C GLN A 493 36.37 -34.96 -11.56
N GLU A 494 35.23 -35.62 -11.39
CA GLU A 494 35.12 -37.07 -11.36
C GLU A 494 35.58 -37.69 -12.69
N TYR A 495 35.21 -37.08 -13.82
CA TYR A 495 35.62 -37.56 -15.13
C TYR A 495 37.13 -37.44 -15.35
N ALA A 496 37.72 -36.29 -15.00
CA ALA A 496 39.17 -36.10 -15.05
C ALA A 496 39.90 -37.13 -14.18
N SER A 497 39.47 -37.31 -12.93
CA SER A 497 40.04 -38.31 -12.03
C SER A 497 39.89 -39.72 -12.58
N PHE A 498 38.77 -40.04 -13.22
CA PHE A 498 38.54 -41.37 -13.78
C PHE A 498 39.41 -41.64 -15.02
N ILE A 499 39.64 -40.62 -15.86
CA ILE A 499 40.64 -40.67 -16.94
C ILE A 499 42.03 -40.96 -16.35
N ASP A 500 42.46 -40.17 -15.35
CA ASP A 500 43.81 -40.29 -14.79
C ASP A 500 44.08 -41.68 -14.18
N VAL A 501 43.12 -42.20 -13.40
CA VAL A 501 43.23 -43.53 -12.78
C VAL A 501 43.27 -44.63 -13.84
N THR A 502 42.41 -44.56 -14.85
CA THR A 502 42.35 -45.58 -15.92
C THR A 502 43.60 -45.51 -16.80
N HIS A 503 44.08 -44.30 -17.14
CA HIS A 503 45.32 -44.12 -17.90
C HIS A 503 46.53 -44.67 -17.14
N LYS A 504 46.60 -44.44 -15.82
CA LYS A 504 47.66 -44.98 -14.98
C LYS A 504 47.63 -46.51 -14.95
N ALA A 505 46.46 -47.13 -14.77
CA ALA A 505 46.32 -48.58 -14.79
C ALA A 505 46.73 -49.18 -16.15
N LEU A 506 46.37 -48.53 -17.26
CA LEU A 506 46.81 -48.95 -18.60
C LEU A 506 48.32 -48.83 -18.78
N LYS A 507 48.96 -47.79 -18.25
CA LYS A 507 50.43 -47.67 -18.25
C LYS A 507 51.10 -48.75 -17.41
N GLU A 508 50.54 -49.09 -16.26
CA GLU A 508 51.05 -50.19 -15.43
C GLU A 508 50.95 -51.54 -16.18
N LEU A 509 49.86 -51.80 -16.91
CA LEU A 509 49.76 -52.98 -17.79
C LEU A 509 50.71 -52.92 -18.99
N GLU A 510 50.95 -51.74 -19.57
CA GLU A 510 51.96 -51.55 -20.61
C GLU A 510 53.36 -51.91 -20.11
N GLU A 511 53.73 -51.45 -18.92
CA GLU A 511 55.01 -51.79 -18.28
C GLU A 511 55.11 -53.29 -18.00
N GLN A 512 54.04 -53.92 -17.52
CA GLN A 512 53.99 -55.38 -17.31
C GLN A 512 54.16 -56.15 -18.63
N PHE A 513 53.47 -55.74 -19.70
CA PHE A 513 53.62 -56.32 -21.05
C PHE A 513 55.09 -56.26 -21.51
N HIS A 514 55.75 -55.10 -21.39
CA HIS A 514 57.15 -54.97 -21.77
C HIS A 514 58.07 -55.85 -20.90
N SER A 515 57.79 -55.94 -19.59
CA SER A 515 58.58 -56.76 -18.67
C SER A 515 58.52 -58.26 -19.00
N LEU A 516 57.34 -58.77 -19.35
CA LEU A 516 57.15 -60.14 -19.84
C LEU A 516 57.79 -60.34 -21.22
N GLY A 517 57.79 -59.30 -22.06
CA GLY A 517 58.41 -59.32 -23.40
C GLY A 517 59.93 -59.52 -23.35
N THR A 518 60.60 -59.00 -22.31
CA THR A 518 62.04 -59.18 -22.10
C THR A 518 62.46 -60.56 -21.59
N GLN A 519 61.52 -61.44 -21.23
CA GLN A 519 61.82 -62.73 -20.58
C GLN A 519 62.22 -63.89 -21.53
N SER A 520 62.65 -63.67 -22.79
CA SER A 520 62.91 -64.80 -23.71
C SER A 520 64.23 -64.77 -24.50
N VAL A 521 65.11 -65.76 -24.20
CA VAL A 521 66.04 -66.42 -25.12
C VAL A 521 66.03 -67.92 -24.78
N GLY A 522 65.34 -68.73 -25.60
CA GLY A 522 65.27 -70.20 -25.50
C GLY A 522 64.29 -70.71 -24.43
N LEU A 523 63.02 -70.95 -24.79
CA LEU A 523 62.00 -71.40 -23.85
C LEU A 523 61.81 -72.92 -23.91
N LYS A 524 61.69 -73.56 -22.75
CA LYS A 524 61.13 -74.92 -22.64
C LYS A 524 59.62 -74.88 -22.82
N THR A 525 58.99 -75.98 -23.24
CA THR A 525 57.53 -76.06 -23.40
C THR A 525 56.77 -75.61 -22.14
N GLU A 526 57.25 -75.98 -20.94
CA GLU A 526 56.67 -75.54 -19.65
C GLU A 526 56.76 -74.02 -19.42
N GLU A 527 57.84 -73.39 -19.88
CA GLU A 527 58.06 -71.94 -19.76
C GLU A 527 57.21 -71.17 -20.78
N VAL A 528 56.98 -71.72 -21.97
CA VAL A 528 56.03 -71.18 -22.96
C VAL A 528 54.60 -71.23 -22.43
N VAL A 529 54.20 -72.33 -21.77
CA VAL A 529 52.88 -72.45 -21.11
C VAL A 529 52.74 -71.44 -19.98
N SER A 530 53.76 -71.28 -19.13
CA SER A 530 53.74 -70.27 -18.05
C SER A 530 53.61 -68.85 -18.61
N LEU A 531 54.43 -68.51 -19.61
CA LEU A 531 54.42 -67.19 -20.24
C LEU A 531 53.09 -66.90 -20.94
N GLN A 532 52.49 -67.90 -21.58
CA GLN A 532 51.16 -67.81 -22.17
C GLN A 532 50.07 -67.58 -21.10
N ALA A 533 50.16 -68.27 -19.96
CA ALA A 533 49.24 -68.05 -18.83
C ALA A 533 49.37 -66.61 -18.30
N ASP A 534 50.60 -66.08 -18.16
CA ASP A 534 50.84 -64.71 -17.72
C ASP A 534 50.27 -63.68 -18.71
N TYR A 535 50.47 -63.85 -20.02
CA TYR A 535 49.85 -62.97 -21.03
C TYR A 535 48.32 -63.12 -21.10
N LYS A 536 47.76 -64.32 -20.86
CA LYS A 536 46.30 -64.52 -20.78
C LYS A 536 45.70 -63.85 -19.54
N ALA A 537 46.38 -63.91 -18.40
CA ALA A 537 45.99 -63.17 -17.19
C ALA A 537 46.05 -61.65 -17.42
N LEU A 538 47.11 -61.17 -18.07
CA LEU A 538 47.25 -59.75 -18.42
C LEU A 538 46.18 -59.30 -19.45
N LEU A 539 45.77 -60.17 -20.37
CA LEU A 539 44.64 -59.93 -21.27
C LEU A 539 43.30 -59.85 -20.52
N GLU A 540 43.10 -60.69 -19.50
CA GLU A 540 41.91 -60.66 -18.65
C GLU A 540 41.83 -59.35 -17.84
N GLU A 541 42.93 -58.95 -17.20
CA GLU A 541 43.04 -57.66 -16.50
C GLU A 541 42.76 -56.47 -17.43
N LEU A 542 43.34 -56.49 -18.64
CA LEU A 542 43.07 -55.46 -19.63
C LEU A 542 41.59 -55.46 -20.07
N THR A 543 40.99 -56.64 -20.24
CA THR A 543 39.57 -56.76 -20.61
C THR A 543 38.66 -56.18 -19.52
N ASN A 544 39.01 -56.38 -18.25
CA ASN A 544 38.32 -55.76 -17.11
C ASN A 544 38.44 -54.22 -17.15
N LEU A 545 39.63 -53.68 -17.47
CA LEU A 545 39.79 -52.23 -17.70
C LEU A 545 39.01 -51.74 -18.92
N GLY A 546 38.72 -52.60 -19.89
CA GLY A 546 37.84 -52.30 -21.03
C GLY A 546 36.45 -51.80 -20.61
N GLN A 547 35.93 -52.28 -19.47
CA GLN A 547 34.69 -51.75 -18.90
C GLN A 547 34.85 -50.29 -18.46
N ALA A 548 35.94 -49.94 -17.77
CA ALA A 548 36.23 -48.57 -17.36
C ALA A 548 36.41 -47.63 -18.58
N VAL A 549 37.08 -48.09 -19.65
CA VAL A 549 37.21 -47.33 -20.91
C VAL A 549 35.84 -47.10 -21.57
N SER A 550 34.94 -48.09 -21.50
CA SER A 550 33.56 -47.97 -21.99
C SER A 550 32.74 -46.96 -21.17
N GLU A 551 32.82 -47.02 -19.84
CA GLU A 551 32.17 -46.07 -18.93
C GLU A 551 32.67 -44.63 -19.14
N LEU A 552 33.98 -44.45 -19.33
CA LEU A 552 34.57 -43.16 -19.72
C LEU A 552 34.02 -42.67 -21.06
N ASN A 553 33.87 -43.55 -22.06
CA ASN A 553 33.23 -43.20 -23.33
C ASN A 553 31.75 -42.84 -23.18
N GLN A 554 31.02 -43.48 -22.27
CA GLN A 554 29.63 -43.11 -21.99
C GLN A 554 29.54 -41.72 -21.35
N LYS A 555 30.37 -41.43 -20.34
CA LYS A 555 30.46 -40.10 -19.71
C LYS A 555 30.84 -39.02 -20.73
N LYS A 556 31.78 -39.33 -21.63
CA LYS A 556 32.18 -38.47 -22.75
C LYS A 556 31.00 -38.05 -23.64
N GLU A 557 30.15 -39.00 -24.04
CA GLU A 557 28.96 -38.68 -24.84
C GLU A 557 27.93 -37.86 -24.03
N GLY A 558 27.82 -38.11 -22.73
CA GLY A 558 27.05 -37.26 -21.81
C GLY A 558 27.53 -35.81 -21.77
N PHE A 559 28.83 -35.58 -21.73
CA PHE A 559 29.39 -34.23 -21.82
C PHE A 559 29.19 -33.61 -23.20
N ARG A 560 29.34 -34.36 -24.29
CA ARG A 560 29.08 -33.86 -25.65
C ARG A 560 27.62 -33.42 -25.83
N SER A 561 26.66 -34.22 -25.38
CA SER A 561 25.24 -33.90 -25.51
C SER A 561 24.82 -32.66 -24.69
N THR A 562 25.46 -32.44 -23.54
CA THR A 562 25.21 -31.26 -22.69
C THR A 562 26.06 -30.05 -23.06
N GLY A 563 26.96 -30.18 -24.04
CA GLY A 563 27.86 -29.12 -24.44
C GLY A 563 28.91 -28.79 -23.36
N GLN A 564 29.40 -29.80 -22.67
CA GLN A 564 30.47 -29.66 -21.67
C GLN A 564 31.83 -30.06 -22.26
N PRO A 565 32.93 -29.44 -21.80
CA PRO A 565 34.28 -29.87 -22.14
C PRO A 565 34.54 -31.27 -21.58
N TRP A 566 35.01 -32.18 -22.45
CA TRP A 566 35.25 -33.59 -22.13
C TRP A 566 36.70 -34.05 -22.38
N ARG A 567 37.64 -33.11 -22.54
CA ARG A 567 39.08 -33.43 -22.66
C ARG A 567 39.42 -34.41 -23.80
N PRO A 568 39.27 -33.99 -25.06
CA PRO A 568 39.42 -34.86 -26.23
C PRO A 568 40.78 -35.54 -26.35
N GLU A 569 41.85 -34.82 -26.03
CA GLU A 569 43.22 -35.29 -26.18
C GLU A 569 43.52 -36.45 -25.24
N GLU A 570 43.24 -36.27 -23.94
CA GLU A 570 43.45 -37.27 -22.90
C GLU A 570 42.65 -38.55 -23.17
N MET A 571 41.37 -38.41 -23.54
CA MET A 571 40.52 -39.56 -23.86
C MET A 571 41.00 -40.30 -25.12
N THR A 572 41.47 -39.58 -26.14
CA THR A 572 42.01 -40.20 -27.36
C THR A 572 43.29 -40.98 -27.04
N GLN A 573 44.19 -40.40 -26.23
CA GLN A 573 45.41 -41.07 -25.79
C GLN A 573 45.09 -42.35 -25.01
N LEU A 574 44.16 -42.28 -24.05
CA LEU A 574 43.71 -43.42 -23.25
C LEU A 574 43.13 -44.55 -24.12
N VAL A 575 42.23 -44.22 -25.05
CA VAL A 575 41.63 -45.22 -25.97
C VAL A 575 42.69 -45.81 -26.90
N SER A 576 43.63 -45.00 -27.39
CA SER A 576 44.71 -45.48 -28.25
C SER A 576 45.65 -46.45 -27.52
N LEU A 577 45.97 -46.16 -26.25
CA LEU A 577 46.79 -47.00 -25.39
C LEU A 577 46.10 -48.34 -25.12
N TYR A 578 44.82 -48.32 -24.71
CA TYR A 578 44.03 -49.52 -24.48
C TYR A 578 43.96 -50.43 -25.72
N ASN A 579 43.57 -49.87 -26.87
CA ASN A 579 43.43 -50.65 -28.10
C ASN A 579 44.80 -51.14 -28.61
N GLY A 580 45.84 -50.33 -28.45
CA GLY A 580 47.22 -50.68 -28.80
C GLY A 580 47.72 -51.87 -27.99
N LEU A 581 47.60 -51.80 -26.66
CA LEU A 581 47.96 -52.89 -25.76
C LEU A 581 47.15 -54.14 -26.04
N LYS A 582 45.83 -54.02 -26.17
CA LYS A 582 44.94 -55.16 -26.44
C LYS A 582 45.39 -55.94 -27.66
N ARG A 583 45.63 -55.23 -28.77
CA ARG A 583 46.13 -55.84 -30.01
C ARG A 583 47.48 -56.51 -29.82
N LEU A 584 48.41 -55.88 -29.10
CA LEU A 584 49.75 -56.43 -28.87
C LEU A 584 49.72 -57.69 -27.98
N ILE A 585 48.90 -57.70 -26.94
CA ILE A 585 48.73 -58.85 -26.04
C ILE A 585 48.03 -59.99 -26.77
N GLU A 586 46.93 -59.72 -27.48
CA GLU A 586 46.22 -60.73 -28.29
C GLU A 586 47.17 -61.36 -29.32
N GLN A 587 47.94 -60.56 -30.05
CA GLN A 587 48.95 -61.05 -30.99
C GLN A 587 50.02 -61.92 -30.31
N ARG A 588 50.40 -61.57 -29.08
CA ARG A 588 51.41 -62.33 -28.34
C ARG A 588 50.84 -63.64 -27.82
N VAL A 589 49.60 -63.65 -27.34
CA VAL A 589 48.88 -64.86 -26.91
C VAL A 589 48.68 -65.80 -28.10
N GLU A 590 48.20 -65.29 -29.24
CA GLU A 590 48.01 -66.07 -30.48
C GLU A 590 49.33 -66.69 -30.96
N HIS A 591 50.42 -65.92 -31.01
CA HIS A 591 51.74 -66.46 -31.34
C HIS A 591 52.18 -67.57 -30.37
N LEU A 592 51.91 -67.43 -29.06
CA LEU A 592 52.26 -68.45 -28.08
C LEU A 592 51.35 -69.70 -28.20
N ASP A 593 50.06 -69.52 -28.52
CA ASP A 593 49.12 -70.61 -28.84
C ASP A 593 49.66 -71.41 -30.05
N ASP A 594 50.02 -70.75 -31.15
CA ASP A 594 50.59 -71.39 -32.36
C ASP A 594 51.92 -72.12 -32.06
N THR A 595 52.75 -71.52 -31.20
CA THR A 595 54.03 -72.13 -30.79
C THR A 595 53.80 -73.39 -29.94
N LEU A 596 52.76 -73.40 -29.11
CA LEU A 596 52.39 -74.57 -28.31
C LEU A 596 51.76 -75.67 -29.16
N GLU A 597 50.87 -75.33 -30.10
CA GLU A 597 50.28 -76.30 -31.04
C GLU A 597 51.37 -76.99 -31.86
N SER A 598 52.35 -76.24 -32.37
CA SER A 598 53.50 -76.82 -33.07
C SER A 598 54.39 -77.70 -32.18
N PHE A 599 54.53 -77.39 -30.89
CA PHE A 599 55.19 -78.28 -29.93
C PHE A 599 54.42 -79.59 -29.70
N GLU A 600 53.09 -79.51 -29.55
CA GLU A 600 52.22 -80.68 -29.36
C GLU A 600 52.22 -81.58 -30.60
N ASP A 601 52.13 -80.99 -31.80
CA ASP A 601 52.21 -81.71 -33.08
C ASP A 601 53.55 -82.43 -33.24
N HIS A 602 54.66 -81.76 -32.93
CA HIS A 602 56.00 -82.36 -32.97
C HIS A 602 56.12 -83.53 -32.00
N GLN A 603 55.57 -83.39 -30.78
CA GLN A 603 55.56 -84.47 -29.79
C GLN A 603 54.69 -85.66 -30.24
N ALA A 604 53.50 -85.42 -30.78
CA ALA A 604 52.61 -86.46 -31.28
C ALA A 604 53.25 -87.23 -32.45
N MET A 605 53.86 -86.52 -33.39
CA MET A 605 54.60 -87.12 -34.50
C MET A 605 55.82 -87.92 -34.03
N ALA A 606 56.53 -87.45 -33.00
CA ALA A 606 57.66 -88.18 -32.41
C ALA A 606 57.20 -89.51 -31.79
N MET A 607 56.06 -89.52 -31.09
CA MET A 607 55.48 -90.75 -30.55
C MET A 607 55.03 -91.72 -31.66
N GLN A 608 54.49 -91.19 -32.76
CA GLN A 608 54.03 -92.00 -33.88
C GLN A 608 55.20 -92.75 -34.55
N VAL A 609 56.30 -92.07 -34.89
CA VAL A 609 57.49 -92.68 -35.49
C VAL A 609 58.08 -93.77 -34.59
N ASP A 610 58.21 -93.52 -33.29
CA ASP A 610 58.70 -94.51 -32.32
C ASP A 610 57.83 -95.77 -32.28
N SER A 611 56.50 -95.60 -32.29
CA SER A 611 55.55 -96.70 -32.26
C SER A 611 55.57 -97.55 -33.54
N GLU A 612 55.71 -96.91 -34.71
CA GLU A 612 55.78 -97.59 -36.02
C GLU A 612 57.09 -98.39 -36.16
N LEU A 613 58.22 -97.85 -35.70
CA LEU A 613 59.51 -98.54 -35.68
C LEU A 613 59.51 -99.75 -34.73
N LYS A 614 58.92 -99.63 -33.55
CA LYS A 614 58.77 -100.75 -32.60
C LYS A 614 57.87 -101.85 -33.16
N ALA A 615 56.71 -101.49 -33.69
CA ALA A 615 55.76 -102.45 -34.26
C ALA A 615 56.37 -103.23 -35.45
N THR A 616 57.07 -102.53 -36.34
CA THR A 616 57.75 -103.17 -37.48
C THR A 616 58.88 -104.11 -37.05
N LYS A 617 59.66 -103.74 -36.03
CA LYS A 617 60.72 -104.58 -35.44
C LYS A 617 60.16 -105.85 -34.80
N GLU A 618 59.07 -105.75 -34.03
CA GLU A 618 58.40 -106.91 -33.43
C GLU A 618 57.80 -107.84 -34.49
N GLN A 619 57.17 -107.26 -35.51
CA GLN A 619 56.55 -108.04 -36.59
C GLN A 619 57.59 -108.72 -37.49
N LEU A 620 58.77 -108.12 -37.70
CA LEU A 620 59.91 -108.76 -38.37
C LEU A 620 60.44 -109.99 -37.61
N VAL A 621 60.57 -109.89 -36.28
CA VAL A 621 60.96 -111.04 -35.43
C VAL A 621 59.92 -112.16 -35.52
N LYS A 622 58.63 -111.81 -35.52
CA LYS A 622 57.54 -112.78 -35.63
C LYS A 622 57.55 -113.53 -36.96
N VAL A 623 57.68 -112.82 -38.08
CA VAL A 623 57.70 -113.43 -39.43
C VAL A 623 58.91 -114.35 -39.61
N ASN A 624 60.06 -114.01 -39.01
CA ASN A 624 61.27 -114.85 -39.03
C ASN A 624 61.15 -116.12 -38.15
N ALA A 625 60.38 -116.07 -37.07
CA ALA A 625 60.24 -117.20 -36.14
C ALA A 625 59.22 -118.25 -36.59
N GLU A 626 58.19 -117.86 -37.35
CA GLU A 626 57.09 -118.74 -37.76
C GLU A 626 57.46 -119.57 -39.01
N THR A 627 57.32 -120.90 -38.94
CA THR A 627 57.51 -121.83 -40.06
C THR A 627 56.34 -121.73 -41.05
N GLN A 628 56.45 -120.81 -42.02
CA GLN A 628 55.43 -120.54 -43.03
C GLN A 628 55.89 -121.00 -44.42
N SER A 629 54.97 -121.01 -45.39
CA SER A 629 55.33 -121.19 -46.80
C SER A 629 56.15 -119.99 -47.30
N ALA A 630 57.03 -120.20 -48.28
CA ALA A 630 57.88 -119.14 -48.82
C ALA A 630 57.08 -117.97 -49.42
N GLU A 631 55.91 -118.23 -50.01
CA GLU A 631 55.02 -117.18 -50.57
C GLU A 631 54.42 -116.28 -49.48
N GLU A 632 54.04 -116.85 -48.33
CA GLU A 632 53.42 -116.11 -47.23
C GLU A 632 54.43 -115.24 -46.48
N ARG A 633 55.67 -115.71 -46.31
CA ARG A 633 56.77 -114.89 -45.78
C ARG A 633 57.10 -113.71 -46.68
N LEU A 634 57.17 -113.93 -47.99
CA LEU A 634 57.45 -112.85 -48.95
C LEU A 634 56.38 -111.75 -48.89
N LYS A 635 55.10 -112.13 -48.80
CA LYS A 635 53.99 -111.20 -48.63
C LYS A 635 54.08 -110.41 -47.32
N ASN A 636 54.47 -111.06 -46.23
CA ASN A 636 54.68 -110.42 -44.94
C ASN A 636 55.87 -109.45 -44.94
N TYR A 637 56.98 -109.78 -45.62
CA TYR A 637 58.11 -108.86 -45.77
C TYR A 637 57.77 -107.63 -46.63
N HIS A 638 56.98 -107.78 -47.70
CA HIS A 638 56.49 -106.63 -48.47
C HIS A 638 55.56 -105.72 -47.66
N ALA A 639 54.69 -106.30 -46.81
CA ALA A 639 53.88 -105.51 -45.89
C ALA A 639 54.73 -104.74 -44.87
N LEU A 640 55.81 -105.35 -44.36
CA LEU A 640 56.78 -104.69 -43.48
C LEU A 640 57.53 -103.56 -44.20
N ALA A 641 57.94 -103.77 -45.46
CA ALA A 641 58.57 -102.73 -46.28
C ALA A 641 57.63 -101.53 -46.52
N ALA A 642 56.33 -101.75 -46.76
CA ALA A 642 55.35 -100.69 -46.88
C ALA A 642 55.17 -99.90 -45.58
N SER A 643 55.16 -100.58 -44.43
CA SER A 643 55.10 -99.92 -43.11
C SER A 643 56.36 -99.09 -42.81
N LEU A 644 57.55 -99.58 -43.18
CA LEU A 644 58.81 -98.83 -43.05
C LEU A 644 58.85 -97.63 -44.00
N GLN A 645 58.21 -97.70 -45.17
CA GLN A 645 58.07 -96.53 -46.05
C GLN A 645 57.13 -95.47 -45.44
N GLY A 646 56.06 -95.89 -44.76
CA GLY A 646 55.20 -95.02 -43.96
C GLY A 646 55.99 -94.27 -42.87
N ALA A 647 56.76 -95.00 -42.07
CA ALA A 647 57.61 -94.43 -41.01
C ALA A 647 58.67 -93.45 -41.57
N SER A 648 59.24 -93.72 -42.75
CA SER A 648 60.16 -92.81 -43.44
C SER A 648 59.54 -91.44 -43.77
N SER A 649 58.29 -91.45 -44.24
CA SER A 649 57.55 -90.23 -44.57
C SER A 649 57.22 -89.41 -43.31
N HIS A 650 56.87 -90.07 -42.21
CA HIS A 650 56.63 -89.42 -40.93
C HIS A 650 57.91 -88.85 -40.31
N LEU A 651 59.03 -89.56 -40.38
CA LEU A 651 60.35 -89.09 -39.91
C LEU A 651 60.81 -87.83 -40.68
N THR A 652 60.62 -87.81 -42.00
CA THR A 652 60.97 -86.63 -42.83
C THR A 652 60.14 -85.42 -42.45
N ARG A 653 58.83 -85.58 -42.27
CA ARG A 653 57.93 -84.51 -41.81
C ARG A 653 58.29 -84.00 -40.41
N LEU A 654 58.70 -84.91 -39.51
CA LEU A 654 59.14 -84.56 -38.16
C LEU A 654 60.45 -83.76 -38.16
N MET A 655 61.37 -84.05 -39.09
CA MET A 655 62.58 -83.23 -39.28
C MET A 655 62.24 -81.80 -39.74
N GLU A 656 61.31 -81.64 -40.67
CA GLU A 656 60.84 -80.31 -41.13
C GLU A 656 60.18 -79.51 -40.00
N GLN A 657 59.34 -80.16 -39.16
CA GLN A 657 58.74 -79.51 -37.99
C GLN A 657 59.79 -79.08 -36.96
N MET A 658 60.81 -79.89 -36.73
CA MET A 658 61.91 -79.59 -35.80
C MET A 658 62.75 -78.37 -36.25
N ASP A 659 63.00 -78.23 -37.57
CA ASP A 659 63.72 -77.07 -38.12
C ASP A 659 62.93 -75.77 -37.96
N ASN A 660 61.60 -75.83 -38.10
CA ASN A 660 60.73 -74.68 -37.85
C ASN A 660 60.70 -74.29 -36.35
N LEU A 661 60.75 -75.26 -35.44
CA LEU A 661 60.78 -75.06 -33.99
C LEU A 661 62.18 -74.67 -33.46
N ALA A 662 63.23 -74.77 -34.27
CA ALA A 662 64.63 -74.59 -33.84
C ALA A 662 64.92 -73.19 -33.24
N SER A 663 64.20 -72.16 -33.69
CA SER A 663 64.35 -70.79 -33.20
C SER A 663 63.66 -70.54 -31.84
N HIS A 664 62.79 -71.46 -31.42
CA HIS A 664 61.96 -71.34 -30.21
C HIS A 664 62.36 -72.32 -29.10
N MET A 665 63.11 -73.38 -29.44
CA MET A 665 63.60 -74.37 -28.49
C MET A 665 64.89 -73.95 -27.78
N ASP A 666 65.04 -74.37 -26.54
CA ASP A 666 66.34 -74.37 -25.86
C ASP A 666 67.36 -75.27 -26.60
N SER A 667 68.63 -74.86 -26.62
CA SER A 667 69.70 -75.55 -27.34
C SER A 667 69.88 -77.00 -26.87
N ALA A 668 69.65 -77.30 -25.59
CA ALA A 668 69.76 -78.66 -25.07
C ALA A 668 68.56 -79.53 -25.47
N ALA A 669 67.35 -78.96 -25.48
CA ALA A 669 66.13 -79.65 -25.88
C ALA A 669 66.10 -79.93 -27.39
N HIS A 670 66.53 -78.97 -28.21
CA HIS A 670 66.67 -79.12 -29.65
C HIS A 670 67.69 -80.22 -30.00
N GLU A 671 68.86 -80.20 -29.34
CA GLU A 671 69.90 -81.22 -29.56
C GLU A 671 69.43 -82.62 -29.12
N ALA A 672 68.72 -82.75 -28.00
CA ALA A 672 68.17 -84.04 -27.55
C ALA A 672 67.06 -84.57 -28.48
N SER A 673 66.28 -83.69 -29.11
CA SER A 673 65.30 -84.08 -30.13
C SER A 673 66.01 -84.53 -31.40
N LYS A 674 67.02 -83.78 -31.86
CA LYS A 674 67.84 -84.11 -33.03
C LYS A 674 68.54 -85.46 -32.90
N GLN A 675 69.12 -85.76 -31.73
CA GLN A 675 69.74 -87.06 -31.44
C GLN A 675 68.75 -88.23 -31.50
N ARG A 676 67.51 -88.03 -31.03
CA ARG A 676 66.45 -89.03 -31.15
C ARG A 676 66.09 -89.29 -32.61
N VAL A 677 65.91 -88.23 -33.40
CA VAL A 677 65.61 -88.34 -34.83
C VAL A 677 66.72 -89.08 -35.58
N THR A 678 67.98 -88.76 -35.31
CA THR A 678 69.10 -89.50 -35.91
C THR A 678 69.10 -90.98 -35.52
N SER A 679 68.77 -91.30 -34.27
CA SER A 679 68.68 -92.71 -33.84
C SER A 679 67.54 -93.47 -34.53
N TRP A 680 66.38 -92.84 -34.71
CA TRP A 680 65.27 -93.44 -35.48
C TRP A 680 65.59 -93.57 -36.96
N GLN A 681 66.34 -92.63 -37.54
CA GLN A 681 66.80 -92.71 -38.92
C GLN A 681 67.75 -93.90 -39.14
N GLU A 682 68.68 -94.12 -38.20
CA GLU A 682 69.58 -95.27 -38.20
C GLU A 682 68.81 -96.59 -38.03
N GLU A 683 67.87 -96.66 -37.07
CA GLU A 683 67.03 -97.85 -36.88
C GLU A 683 66.15 -98.16 -38.10
N LEU A 684 65.53 -97.15 -38.70
CA LEU A 684 64.73 -97.29 -39.92
C LEU A 684 65.57 -97.85 -41.07
N GLN A 685 66.78 -97.31 -41.28
CA GLN A 685 67.67 -97.74 -42.35
C GLN A 685 68.16 -99.18 -42.12
N SER A 686 68.45 -99.54 -40.86
CA SER A 686 68.78 -100.91 -40.48
C SER A 686 67.64 -101.89 -40.75
N LEU A 687 66.40 -101.53 -40.38
CA LEU A 687 65.22 -102.39 -40.61
C LEU A 687 64.87 -102.50 -42.10
N GLN A 688 64.99 -101.42 -42.86
CA GLN A 688 64.81 -101.43 -44.32
C GLN A 688 65.84 -102.34 -45.01
N SER A 689 67.10 -102.28 -44.59
CA SER A 689 68.15 -103.17 -45.11
C SER A 689 67.84 -104.64 -44.76
N ALA A 690 67.49 -104.92 -43.50
CA ALA A 690 67.20 -106.28 -43.05
C ALA A 690 65.98 -106.90 -43.76
N VAL A 691 64.88 -106.14 -43.89
CA VAL A 691 63.69 -106.58 -44.64
C VAL A 691 64.00 -106.74 -46.12
N GLY A 692 64.76 -105.82 -46.72
CA GLY A 692 65.18 -105.89 -48.12
C GLY A 692 66.04 -107.12 -48.43
N GLU A 693 67.01 -107.43 -47.58
CA GLU A 693 67.84 -108.64 -47.70
C GLU A 693 67.01 -109.92 -47.61
N LEU A 694 66.03 -109.98 -46.68
CA LEU A 694 65.16 -111.14 -46.52
C LEU A 694 64.19 -111.33 -47.71
N ILE A 695 63.71 -110.25 -48.33
CA ILE A 695 62.92 -110.34 -49.57
C ILE A 695 63.77 -110.97 -50.68
N VAL A 696 64.98 -110.45 -50.90
CA VAL A 696 65.90 -110.95 -51.94
C VAL A 696 66.28 -112.40 -51.69
N GLU A 697 66.51 -112.78 -50.43
CA GLU A 697 66.81 -114.16 -50.06
C GLU A 697 65.63 -115.11 -50.34
N CYS A 698 64.40 -114.73 -49.96
CA CYS A 698 63.20 -115.51 -50.24
C CYS A 698 62.92 -115.66 -51.75
N GLU A 699 63.11 -114.61 -52.55
CA GLU A 699 62.95 -114.67 -54.02
C GLU A 699 63.97 -115.63 -54.66
N ASN A 700 65.24 -115.56 -54.25
CA ASN A 700 66.29 -116.42 -54.77
C ASN A 700 66.05 -117.91 -54.44
N ARG A 701 65.53 -118.22 -53.25
CA ARG A 701 65.16 -119.59 -52.88
C ARG A 701 64.01 -120.12 -53.73
N PHE A 702 63.01 -119.28 -54.00
CA PHE A 702 61.86 -119.66 -54.85
C PHE A 702 62.30 -120.07 -56.26
N VAL A 703 63.29 -119.37 -56.83
CA VAL A 703 63.86 -119.70 -58.14
C VAL A 703 64.61 -121.04 -58.10
N GLN A 704 65.46 -121.27 -57.09
CA GLN A 704 66.26 -122.50 -56.99
C GLN A 704 65.44 -123.79 -56.80
N SER A 705 64.31 -123.72 -56.08
CA SER A 705 63.40 -124.87 -55.94
C SER A 705 62.84 -125.35 -57.29
N LYS A 706 62.56 -124.40 -58.20
CA LYS A 706 61.96 -124.68 -59.51
C LYS A 706 62.96 -125.36 -60.46
N ASP A 707 64.23 -125.02 -60.35
CA ASP A 707 65.30 -125.66 -61.12
C ASP A 707 65.52 -127.12 -60.68
N PHE A 708 65.43 -127.41 -59.38
CA PHE A 708 65.53 -128.78 -58.86
C PHE A 708 64.44 -129.71 -59.39
N GLU A 709 63.19 -129.27 -59.40
CA GLU A 709 62.05 -130.04 -59.91
C GLU A 709 62.23 -130.43 -61.39
N THR A 710 62.83 -129.55 -62.18
CA THR A 710 63.07 -129.79 -63.61
C THR A 710 64.10 -130.90 -63.85
N GLU A 711 65.17 -130.95 -63.04
CA GLU A 711 66.26 -131.93 -63.18
C GLU A 711 65.86 -133.33 -62.70
N VAL A 712 65.04 -133.42 -61.63
CA VAL A 712 64.53 -134.69 -61.10
C VAL A 712 63.63 -135.41 -62.11
N ASN A 713 62.67 -134.69 -62.71
CA ASN A 713 61.74 -135.27 -63.68
C ASN A 713 62.45 -135.81 -64.93
N ARG A 714 63.52 -135.14 -65.37
CA ARG A 714 64.35 -135.60 -66.49
C ARG A 714 65.04 -136.95 -66.19
N THR A 715 65.49 -137.13 -64.95
CA THR A 715 66.24 -138.34 -64.55
C THR A 715 65.33 -139.54 -64.31
N LEU A 716 64.14 -139.31 -63.75
CA LEU A 716 63.08 -140.33 -63.62
C LEU A 716 62.68 -140.94 -64.97
N THR A 717 62.45 -140.09 -65.97
CA THR A 717 62.04 -140.52 -67.32
C THR A 717 63.07 -141.44 -67.98
N TRP A 718 64.37 -141.17 -67.76
CA TRP A 718 65.45 -141.97 -68.31
C TRP A 718 65.59 -143.34 -67.63
N LEU A 719 65.44 -143.41 -66.30
CA LEU A 719 65.51 -144.68 -65.56
C LEU A 719 64.38 -145.66 -65.92
N GLN A 720 63.17 -145.15 -66.21
CA GLN A 720 62.07 -145.98 -66.70
C GLN A 720 62.42 -146.66 -68.04
N GLN A 721 63.08 -145.94 -68.94
CA GLN A 721 63.37 -146.39 -70.29
C GLN A 721 64.41 -147.53 -70.33
N ILE A 722 65.42 -147.46 -69.46
CA ILE A 722 66.43 -148.54 -69.31
C ILE A 722 65.82 -149.79 -68.68
N LYS A 723 64.89 -149.63 -67.71
CA LYS A 723 64.17 -150.74 -67.08
C LYS A 723 63.40 -151.56 -68.11
N ASP A 724 62.78 -150.91 -69.08
CA ASP A 724 62.02 -151.59 -70.14
C ASP A 724 62.93 -152.33 -71.14
N GLU A 725 64.14 -151.82 -71.42
CA GLU A 725 65.11 -152.46 -72.33
C GLU A 725 65.77 -153.73 -71.75
N LEU A 726 65.88 -153.85 -70.42
CA LEU A 726 66.44 -155.02 -69.73
C LEU A 726 65.51 -156.24 -69.69
N GLY A 727 64.23 -156.10 -70.08
CA GLY A 727 63.20 -157.14 -69.93
C GLY A 727 63.00 -158.11 -71.12
N SER A 728 63.73 -158.01 -72.23
CA SER A 728 63.46 -158.81 -73.45
C SER A 728 64.39 -160.04 -73.62
N GLU A 729 63.82 -161.24 -73.87
CA GLU A 729 64.57 -162.50 -74.05
C GLU A 729 65.40 -162.57 -75.34
N VAL A 730 66.67 -163.00 -75.23
CA VAL A 730 67.63 -163.11 -76.35
C VAL A 730 67.85 -164.59 -76.71
N VAL A 731 67.49 -165.00 -77.93
CA VAL A 731 67.77 -166.35 -78.48
C VAL A 731 69.12 -166.34 -79.19
N VAL A 732 70.11 -167.08 -78.67
CA VAL A 732 71.47 -167.11 -79.21
C VAL A 732 71.79 -168.44 -79.89
N ASP A 733 72.16 -168.36 -81.17
CA ASP A 733 72.58 -169.47 -82.04
C ASP A 733 74.09 -169.75 -81.86
N VAL A 734 74.50 -171.02 -81.97
CA VAL A 734 75.70 -171.63 -81.32
C VAL A 734 77.05 -171.24 -81.98
N LYS A 735 77.29 -169.94 -82.19
CA LYS A 735 78.58 -169.37 -82.61
C LYS A 735 79.06 -168.33 -81.60
N VAL A 736 80.25 -168.57 -81.05
CA VAL A 736 80.87 -167.84 -79.90
C VAL A 736 81.00 -166.32 -80.10
N GLU A 737 81.14 -165.86 -81.34
CA GLU A 737 81.33 -164.44 -81.67
C GLU A 737 80.11 -163.57 -81.29
N LYS A 738 78.88 -164.10 -81.39
CA LYS A 738 77.65 -163.33 -81.05
C LYS A 738 77.37 -163.23 -79.55
N VAL A 739 77.89 -164.15 -78.74
CA VAL A 739 77.73 -164.10 -77.27
C VAL A 739 78.62 -163.03 -76.65
N GLN A 740 79.83 -162.83 -77.19
CA GLN A 740 80.77 -161.83 -76.67
C GLN A 740 80.33 -160.39 -76.94
N GLU A 741 79.61 -160.15 -78.04
CA GLU A 741 79.12 -158.82 -78.39
C GLU A 741 77.97 -158.37 -77.47
N GLU A 742 77.08 -159.30 -77.08
CA GLU A 742 75.95 -158.98 -76.21
C GLU A 742 76.36 -158.77 -74.74
N ILE A 743 77.37 -159.52 -74.26
CA ILE A 743 77.96 -159.30 -72.92
C ILE A 743 78.57 -157.90 -72.82
N ARG A 744 79.26 -157.44 -73.89
CA ARG A 744 79.90 -156.13 -73.90
C ARG A 744 78.87 -154.99 -73.89
N LYS A 745 77.72 -155.21 -74.53
CA LYS A 745 76.60 -154.27 -74.54
C LYS A 745 75.91 -154.15 -73.18
N GLN A 746 75.69 -155.28 -72.51
CA GLN A 746 75.11 -155.33 -71.15
C GLN A 746 76.04 -154.69 -70.10
N GLN A 747 77.36 -154.85 -70.21
CA GLN A 747 78.32 -154.23 -69.29
C GLN A 747 78.40 -152.70 -69.40
N ILE A 748 78.29 -152.14 -70.61
CA ILE A 748 78.26 -150.68 -70.80
C ILE A 748 76.98 -150.09 -70.18
N MET A 749 75.84 -150.77 -70.37
CA MET A 749 74.56 -150.33 -69.80
C MET A 749 74.60 -150.29 -68.25
N GLN A 750 75.26 -151.26 -67.62
CA GLN A 750 75.37 -151.35 -66.16
C GLN A 750 76.18 -150.19 -65.55
N GLU A 751 77.29 -149.77 -66.17
CA GLU A 751 78.11 -148.66 -65.66
C GLU A 751 77.39 -147.30 -65.80
N GLU A 752 76.63 -147.09 -66.88
CA GLU A 752 75.87 -145.85 -67.11
C GLU A 752 74.76 -145.67 -66.05
N VAL A 753 74.06 -146.75 -65.70
CA VAL A 753 73.02 -146.77 -64.65
C VAL A 753 73.61 -146.45 -63.28
N GLN A 754 74.72 -147.10 -62.90
CA GLN A 754 75.37 -146.87 -61.60
C GLN A 754 75.97 -145.46 -61.44
N SER A 755 76.29 -144.78 -62.55
CA SER A 755 76.74 -143.39 -62.53
C SER A 755 75.61 -142.41 -62.20
N ARG A 756 74.45 -142.57 -62.85
CA ARG A 756 73.30 -141.66 -62.70
C ARG A 756 72.61 -141.75 -61.34
N LEU A 757 72.50 -142.94 -60.76
CA LEU A 757 71.91 -143.12 -59.42
C LEU A 757 72.69 -142.37 -58.33
N ARG A 758 74.03 -142.31 -58.43
CA ARG A 758 74.86 -141.52 -57.49
C ARG A 758 74.61 -140.01 -57.56
N ILE A 759 74.32 -139.47 -58.75
CA ILE A 759 74.01 -138.04 -58.93
C ILE A 759 72.65 -137.72 -58.29
N VAL A 760 71.66 -138.60 -58.47
CA VAL A 760 70.32 -138.46 -57.90
C VAL A 760 70.33 -138.46 -56.37
N ALA A 761 71.00 -139.43 -55.75
CA ALA A 761 71.08 -139.51 -54.29
C ALA A 761 71.73 -138.24 -53.68
N ALA A 762 72.72 -137.67 -54.35
CA ALA A 762 73.36 -136.43 -53.91
C ALA A 762 72.44 -135.20 -54.06
N LEU A 763 71.69 -135.09 -55.16
CA LEU A 763 70.73 -134.01 -55.38
C LEU A 763 69.55 -134.08 -54.39
N SER A 764 68.99 -135.26 -54.16
CA SER A 764 67.88 -135.49 -53.22
C SER A 764 68.25 -135.16 -51.78
N THR A 765 69.46 -135.53 -51.34
CA THR A 765 69.94 -135.22 -49.98
C THR A 765 70.22 -133.73 -49.81
N ARG A 766 70.77 -133.07 -50.83
CA ARG A 766 71.04 -131.63 -50.84
C ARG A 766 69.76 -130.80 -50.78
N GLU A 767 68.70 -131.21 -51.47
CA GLU A 767 67.44 -130.46 -51.49
C GLU A 767 66.67 -130.60 -50.17
N LYS A 768 66.64 -131.80 -49.58
CA LYS A 768 66.01 -132.03 -48.26
C LYS A 768 66.66 -131.19 -47.15
N GLN A 769 67.97 -130.95 -47.22
CA GLN A 769 68.71 -130.16 -46.23
C GLN A 769 68.44 -128.64 -46.33
N LYS A 770 68.15 -128.11 -47.53
CA LYS A 770 67.90 -126.67 -47.73
C LYS A 770 66.64 -126.19 -47.01
N TYR A 771 65.53 -126.91 -47.12
CA TYR A 771 64.27 -126.56 -46.45
C TYR A 771 64.38 -126.61 -44.93
N THR A 772 65.15 -127.55 -44.39
CA THR A 772 65.39 -127.64 -42.94
C THR A 772 66.25 -126.48 -42.43
N SER A 773 67.26 -126.05 -43.21
CA SER A 773 68.09 -124.88 -42.85
C SER A 773 67.36 -123.53 -42.97
N ALA A 774 66.37 -123.44 -43.85
CA ALA A 774 65.57 -122.24 -44.10
C ALA A 774 64.33 -122.11 -43.20
N ASN A 775 64.09 -123.10 -42.33
CA ASN A 775 62.88 -123.22 -41.51
C ASN A 775 61.60 -123.08 -42.37
N GLU A 776 61.59 -123.70 -43.54
CA GLU A 776 60.50 -123.65 -44.54
C GLU A 776 59.84 -125.02 -44.65
N LEU A 777 58.54 -125.04 -44.97
CA LEU A 777 57.82 -126.27 -45.27
C LEU A 777 58.24 -126.80 -46.65
N VAL A 778 58.58 -128.08 -46.74
CA VAL A 778 58.89 -128.74 -48.02
C VAL A 778 57.63 -128.73 -48.89
N PRO A 779 57.67 -128.20 -50.12
CA PRO A 779 56.50 -128.19 -50.99
C PRO A 779 56.06 -129.62 -51.34
N PRO A 780 54.74 -129.90 -51.38
CA PRO A 780 54.23 -131.26 -51.57
C PRO A 780 54.59 -131.89 -52.93
N HIS A 781 54.85 -131.07 -53.96
CA HIS A 781 55.32 -131.55 -55.27
C HIS A 781 56.78 -132.03 -55.22
N VAL A 782 57.66 -131.35 -54.47
CA VAL A 782 59.07 -131.73 -54.29
C VAL A 782 59.20 -133.02 -53.47
N ASP A 783 58.39 -133.20 -52.42
CA ASP A 783 58.42 -134.42 -51.60
C ASP A 783 57.90 -135.66 -52.37
N SER A 784 56.90 -135.48 -53.23
CA SER A 784 56.41 -136.54 -54.13
C SER A 784 57.49 -136.99 -55.11
N SER A 785 58.22 -136.05 -55.74
CA SER A 785 59.30 -136.36 -56.68
C SER A 785 60.46 -137.08 -56.01
N LEU A 786 60.81 -136.72 -54.76
CA LEU A 786 61.85 -137.41 -53.99
C LEU A 786 61.47 -138.85 -53.63
N GLN A 787 60.18 -139.13 -53.38
CA GLN A 787 59.68 -140.48 -53.10
C GLN A 787 59.64 -141.38 -54.33
N GLU A 788 59.25 -140.86 -55.49
CA GLU A 788 59.27 -141.62 -56.75
C GLU A 788 60.69 -142.02 -57.17
N MET A 789 61.67 -141.14 -56.97
CA MET A 789 63.08 -141.44 -57.26
C MET A 789 63.62 -142.60 -56.43
N ALA A 790 63.33 -142.62 -55.12
CA ALA A 790 63.78 -143.70 -54.23
C ALA A 790 63.19 -145.07 -54.61
N LYS A 791 62.00 -145.07 -55.23
CA LYS A 791 61.30 -146.30 -55.64
C LYS A 791 61.89 -146.89 -56.93
N LEU A 792 62.25 -146.04 -57.90
CA LEU A 792 62.88 -146.45 -59.16
C LEU A 792 64.35 -146.87 -58.98
N GLU A 793 65.07 -146.25 -58.04
CA GLU A 793 66.43 -146.67 -57.68
C GLU A 793 66.47 -148.11 -57.14
N ALA A 794 65.46 -148.50 -56.35
CA ALA A 794 65.33 -149.86 -55.82
C ALA A 794 64.93 -150.91 -56.88
N ASP A 795 64.26 -150.51 -57.96
CA ASP A 795 63.81 -151.41 -59.04
C ASP A 795 64.89 -151.68 -60.09
N VAL A 796 65.91 -150.82 -60.18
CA VAL A 796 66.98 -150.88 -61.20
C VAL A 796 68.30 -151.45 -60.65
N GLN A 797 68.46 -151.50 -59.32
CA GLN A 797 69.51 -152.24 -58.60
C GLN A 797 69.23 -153.74 -58.55
#